data_AF-A0A358SZS4-F1
#
_entry.id   AF-A0A358SZS4-F1
#
_cell.length_a   1.000
_cell.length_b   1.000
_cell.length_c   1.000
_cell.angle_alpha   90.00
_cell.angle_beta   90.00
_cell.angle_gamma   90.00
#
_symmetry.space_group_name_H-M   'P 1'
#
loop_
_entity.id
_entity.type
_entity.pdbx_description
1 polymer ?
#
loop_
_entity_poly.entity_id
_entity_poly.type
_entity_poly.pdbx_seq_one_letter_code
_entity_poly.pdbx_strand_id
1 'polypeptide(L)'
;MADDFHDFPVPRPAAAPSLDEITGSFKDLRELVSPVIRTQAASLVFHTIPAYSDRELTILPIFTDPGPLKPPYAAKPPLTFLRTLFTSPSAGAFAFDPRNGPYLSTGRERLFPAEARLSRLQLSTVIGFLQTPARPPTGELETAIKQEAGVGNLHRANYLASALLTVNPSAPPYGLYAGILINLGLLQEAYDYIKTALTPEFFYYRAFILRLAGDAAKARHWLEKIPAGAPFEDKKNLELAWLALEEGKTDEALAAFRTLSEKSSEKAEPLFGLGSALMKKAVTERNPAGNNDILNAFSTALTLPSPLIPEILMQLGNYNFRAGDHAGAAERYRKAAALRPSIQASARLTLALIKTGKLPEAAGLINEIALTDPGSAAKLGTELPRDSASGLLEAAKQHRDSAPAPRVPPPPPPGSRPPEAAVTASLEVTPIRNLINARGARPPEDAPPPSSLMPHPSSLLQPLPSEAETRKDDFMGRAFRLASSLEDEFNKKIYFNTDGLAEVEKKLRLTFIKARQNPQEAVETVKDCSAFLCFLLQERHKGRLIKMPDFDHWGWPMVFDAPKHMTTYPVARVWELLWKGDVPEPGWLAKYLQYVEDELRSGKIEPPQGADAVRGRLASHPERLTDARIEHRRIMILTAALEETASIDLGSAGILKLEKALKDKFKPDIPPTADGWKLLRCYGHILAEIAARDFQAVWYNTDGNDGVWSMRLPWGTFIFPLGKIYKTAANRESLGDYYNSLLADKLRAANGGLS
;
A
#
# COMPACT_ATOMS: atom_id res chain seq x y z
N MET A 1 28.41 -0.99 -2.58
CA MET A 1 27.19 -1.73 -2.23
C MET A 1 26.42 -0.86 -1.26
N ALA A 2 25.57 0.02 -1.81
CA ALA A 2 24.74 0.93 -1.04
C ALA A 2 23.41 0.22 -0.72
N ASP A 3 22.89 0.46 0.48
CA ASP A 3 21.70 -0.16 1.07
C ASP A 3 20.44 0.04 0.22
N ASP A 4 19.96 -1.00 -0.47
CA ASP A 4 18.66 -1.03 -1.14
C ASP A 4 17.54 -1.27 -0.10
N PHE A 5 17.28 -0.24 0.70
CA PHE A 5 15.91 0.04 1.13
C PHE A 5 15.33 0.94 0.05
N HIS A 6 14.33 0.47 -0.68
CA HIS A 6 13.57 1.35 -1.55
C HIS A 6 12.96 2.44 -0.66
N ASP A 7 13.35 3.69 -0.88
CA ASP A 7 12.70 4.85 -0.26
C ASP A 7 11.20 4.67 -0.44
N PHE A 8 10.46 4.58 0.67
CA PHE A 8 9.00 4.59 0.59
C PHE A 8 8.63 5.92 -0.03
N PRO A 9 7.85 5.95 -1.12
CA PRO A 9 7.47 7.20 -1.75
C PRO A 9 6.58 7.96 -0.78
N VAL A 10 7.17 8.88 -0.02
CA VAL A 10 6.45 9.87 0.77
C VAL A 10 6.54 11.18 0.00
N PRO A 11 5.47 11.59 -0.70
CA PRO A 11 5.43 12.89 -1.34
C PRO A 11 5.65 13.97 -0.29
N ARG A 12 6.74 14.74 -0.39
CA ARG A 12 6.93 15.94 0.42
C ARG A 12 6.02 17.04 -0.14
N PRO A 13 5.07 17.59 0.65
CA PRO A 13 4.28 18.74 0.20
C PRO A 13 5.19 19.96 -0.07
N ALA A 14 4.77 20.83 -0.98
CA ALA A 14 5.44 22.11 -1.24
C ALA A 14 5.51 22.95 0.06
N ALA A 15 6.55 23.81 0.18
CA ALA A 15 6.90 24.67 1.33
C ALA A 15 5.91 24.57 2.50
N ALA A 16 6.13 23.60 3.37
CA ALA A 16 5.22 23.33 4.48
C ALA A 16 5.23 24.54 5.45
N PRO A 17 4.05 24.97 5.96
CA PRO A 17 4.00 25.97 7.00
C PRO A 17 4.87 25.56 8.19
N SER A 18 5.44 26.54 8.88
CA SER A 18 6.25 26.30 10.07
C SER A 18 5.43 25.61 11.16
N LEU A 19 6.10 24.90 12.06
CA LEU A 19 5.43 24.21 13.16
C LEU A 19 4.60 25.18 14.02
N ASP A 20 5.10 26.40 14.24
CA ASP A 20 4.43 27.44 15.02
C ASP A 20 3.17 27.96 14.31
N GLU A 21 3.21 28.15 12.98
CA GLU A 21 2.03 28.53 12.19
C GLU A 21 0.95 27.44 12.23
N ILE A 22 1.35 26.17 12.06
CA ILE A 22 0.42 25.04 12.13
C ILE A 22 -0.22 24.99 13.52
N THR A 23 0.58 24.89 14.57
CA THR A 23 0.07 24.70 15.95
C THR A 23 -0.71 25.91 16.46
N GLY A 24 -0.25 27.12 16.15
CA GLY A 24 -0.95 28.37 16.50
C GLY A 24 -2.38 28.41 15.95
N SER A 25 -2.59 27.87 14.77
CA SER A 25 -3.91 27.83 14.12
C SER A 25 -4.93 26.92 14.83
N PHE A 26 -4.49 25.99 15.69
CA PHE A 26 -5.39 25.09 16.43
C PHE A 26 -5.76 25.58 17.83
N LYS A 27 -5.10 26.62 18.35
CA LYS A 27 -5.24 27.06 19.75
C LYS A 27 -6.66 27.51 20.10
N ASP A 28 -7.33 28.19 19.17
CA ASP A 28 -8.63 28.81 19.40
C ASP A 28 -9.81 28.02 18.80
N LEU A 29 -9.52 26.85 18.21
CA LEU A 29 -10.54 26.00 17.61
C LEU A 29 -11.36 25.30 18.70
N ARG A 30 -12.69 25.44 18.63
CA ARG A 30 -13.61 24.77 19.57
C ARG A 30 -14.02 23.38 19.10
N GLU A 31 -14.17 23.23 17.79
CA GLU A 31 -14.54 21.97 17.15
C GLU A 31 -13.81 21.85 15.81
N LEU A 32 -13.53 20.62 15.42
CA LEU A 32 -13.21 20.24 14.06
C LEU A 32 -14.38 19.49 13.49
N VAL A 33 -14.59 19.60 12.18
CA VAL A 33 -15.67 18.91 11.50
C VAL A 33 -15.18 18.20 10.24
N SER A 34 -15.85 17.10 9.88
CA SER A 34 -15.57 16.37 8.64
C SER A 34 -16.88 15.91 8.03
N PRO A 35 -17.06 16.01 6.70
CA PRO A 35 -18.20 15.40 6.03
C PRO A 35 -18.24 13.90 6.37
N VAL A 36 -19.45 13.36 6.47
CA VAL A 36 -19.63 11.90 6.53
C VAL A 36 -20.60 11.46 5.46
N ILE A 37 -20.33 10.29 4.88
CA ILE A 37 -21.21 9.65 3.90
C ILE A 37 -21.75 8.37 4.49
N ARG A 38 -22.96 7.98 4.06
CA ARG A 38 -23.51 6.67 4.39
C ARG A 38 -22.76 5.61 3.60
N THR A 39 -22.26 4.60 4.31
CA THR A 39 -21.58 3.44 3.72
C THR A 39 -22.29 2.19 4.22
N GLN A 40 -22.75 1.37 3.30
CA GLN A 40 -23.39 0.10 3.62
C GLN A 40 -22.35 -1.03 3.61
N ALA A 41 -22.26 -1.80 4.69
CA ALA A 41 -21.40 -2.97 4.78
C ALA A 41 -22.06 -4.06 5.62
N ALA A 42 -22.09 -5.29 5.12
CA ALA A 42 -22.71 -6.45 5.79
C ALA A 42 -24.16 -6.18 6.26
N SER A 43 -24.99 -5.55 5.42
CA SER A 43 -26.38 -5.10 5.71
C SER A 43 -26.55 -3.99 6.76
N LEU A 44 -25.46 -3.55 7.38
CA LEU A 44 -25.44 -2.44 8.33
C LEU A 44 -25.08 -1.13 7.61
N VAL A 45 -25.59 -0.01 8.13
CA VAL A 45 -25.30 1.33 7.62
C VAL A 45 -24.39 2.05 8.61
N PHE A 46 -23.27 2.55 8.11
CA PHE A 46 -22.29 3.33 8.86
C PHE A 46 -22.16 4.74 8.27
N HIS A 47 -21.63 5.66 9.06
CA HIS A 47 -21.23 6.98 8.60
C HIS A 47 -19.70 7.05 8.60
N THR A 48 -19.12 7.29 7.43
CA THR A 48 -17.67 7.23 7.22
C THR A 48 -17.17 8.56 6.70
N ILE A 49 -15.93 8.94 7.02
CA ILE A 49 -15.33 10.12 6.40
C ILE A 49 -14.92 9.74 4.97
N PRO A 50 -15.43 10.42 3.93
CA PRO A 50 -15.05 10.13 2.57
C PRO A 50 -13.57 10.49 2.37
N ALA A 51 -12.75 9.48 2.12
CA ALA A 51 -11.37 9.68 1.70
C ALA A 51 -11.31 10.01 0.20
N TYR A 52 -10.32 10.81 -0.20
CA TYR A 52 -9.99 11.03 -1.61
C TYR A 52 -8.51 10.79 -1.85
N SER A 53 -8.14 10.44 -3.08
CA SER A 53 -6.74 10.18 -3.44
C SER A 53 -6.13 11.40 -4.12
N ASP A 54 -4.92 11.76 -3.70
CA ASP A 54 -4.08 12.75 -4.39
C ASP A 54 -2.62 12.26 -4.38
N ARG A 55 -2.03 12.09 -5.57
CA ARG A 55 -0.65 11.58 -5.75
C ARG A 55 -0.35 10.34 -4.89
N GLU A 56 -1.21 9.32 -5.00
CA GLU A 56 -1.13 8.05 -4.26
C GLU A 56 -1.41 8.13 -2.75
N LEU A 57 -1.59 9.32 -2.19
CA LEU A 57 -1.96 9.48 -0.79
C LEU A 57 -3.48 9.45 -0.64
N THR A 58 -3.95 8.60 0.27
CA THR A 58 -5.31 8.67 0.80
C THR A 58 -5.40 9.84 1.76
N ILE A 59 -6.29 10.79 1.46
CA ILE A 59 -6.47 12.02 2.23
C ILE A 59 -7.84 12.02 2.89
N LEU A 60 -7.86 12.31 4.19
CA LEU A 60 -9.10 12.61 4.92
C LEU A 60 -9.31 14.13 4.99
N PRO A 61 -10.48 14.65 4.58
CA PRO A 61 -10.79 16.07 4.67
C PRO A 61 -11.25 16.45 6.09
N ILE A 62 -10.76 17.58 6.60
CA ILE A 62 -11.15 18.19 7.87
C ILE A 62 -11.43 19.67 7.61
N PHE A 63 -12.37 20.23 8.35
CA PHE A 63 -12.71 21.64 8.28
C PHE A 63 -12.70 22.25 9.67
N THR A 64 -12.29 23.52 9.71
CA THR A 64 -12.24 24.30 10.96
C THR A 64 -13.52 25.10 11.20
N ASP A 65 -14.36 25.24 10.17
CA ASP A 65 -15.70 25.79 10.23
C ASP A 65 -16.70 24.79 9.60
N PRO A 66 -17.84 24.48 10.25
CA PRO A 66 -18.93 23.72 9.63
C PRO A 66 -19.70 24.48 8.55
N GLY A 67 -19.62 25.81 8.48
CA GLY A 67 -20.36 26.63 7.52
C GLY A 67 -20.27 26.18 6.04
N PRO A 68 -19.10 25.75 5.54
CA PRO A 68 -18.95 25.24 4.18
C PRO A 68 -19.55 23.85 3.92
N LEU A 69 -19.84 23.07 4.97
CA LEU A 69 -20.27 21.68 4.86
C LEU A 69 -21.79 21.53 4.84
N LYS A 70 -22.28 20.69 3.92
CA LYS A 70 -23.64 20.17 3.98
C LYS A 70 -23.71 19.01 4.98
N PRO A 71 -24.70 18.95 5.88
CA PRO A 71 -24.96 17.76 6.69
C PRO A 71 -25.19 16.50 5.84
N PRO A 72 -24.88 15.30 6.35
CA PRO A 72 -24.35 15.05 7.69
C PRO A 72 -22.82 15.24 7.79
N TYR A 73 -22.35 15.66 8.96
CA TYR A 73 -20.92 15.74 9.28
C TYR A 73 -20.64 15.33 10.73
N ALA A 74 -19.43 14.82 10.96
CA ALA A 74 -18.89 14.59 12.30
C ALA A 74 -18.36 15.90 12.86
N ALA A 75 -18.65 16.20 14.13
CA ALA A 75 -18.12 17.35 14.84
C ALA A 75 -17.61 16.92 16.21
N LYS A 76 -16.34 17.20 16.52
CA LYS A 76 -15.71 16.83 17.79
C LYS A 76 -14.73 17.91 18.25
N PRO A 77 -14.43 18.01 19.56
CA PRO A 77 -13.32 18.84 20.04
C PRO A 77 -12.01 18.48 19.31
N PRO A 78 -11.14 19.45 19.00
CA PRO A 78 -9.98 19.21 18.14
C PRO A 78 -9.10 18.05 18.60
N LEU A 79 -8.72 18.03 19.88
CA LEU A 79 -7.86 16.97 20.43
C LEU A 79 -8.46 15.57 20.24
N THR A 80 -9.75 15.41 20.53
CA THR A 80 -10.46 14.13 20.38
C THR A 80 -10.51 13.73 18.91
N PHE A 81 -10.84 14.67 18.01
CA PHE A 81 -10.98 14.35 16.60
C PHE A 81 -9.65 13.99 15.95
N LEU A 82 -8.59 14.76 16.22
CA LEU A 82 -7.27 14.48 15.66
C LEU A 82 -6.73 13.13 16.13
N ARG A 83 -7.02 12.73 17.39
CA ARG A 83 -6.71 11.37 17.88
C ARG A 83 -7.47 10.29 17.08
N THR A 84 -8.77 10.47 16.82
CA THR A 84 -9.53 9.54 15.96
C THR A 84 -8.93 9.45 14.55
N LEU A 85 -8.55 10.59 13.97
CA LEU A 85 -7.96 10.64 12.64
C LEU A 85 -6.58 9.98 12.58
N PHE A 86 -5.76 10.19 13.61
CA PHE A 86 -4.43 9.57 13.72
C PHE A 86 -4.49 8.05 13.71
N THR A 87 -5.58 7.45 14.20
CA THR A 87 -5.75 5.99 14.18
C THR A 87 -6.15 5.42 12.82
N SER A 88 -6.38 6.25 11.80
CA SER A 88 -6.74 5.77 10.46
C SER A 88 -5.62 4.90 9.88
N PRO A 89 -5.90 3.63 9.50
CA PRO A 89 -4.87 2.76 8.93
C PRO A 89 -4.48 3.19 7.51
N SER A 90 -5.41 3.75 6.74
CA SER A 90 -5.24 4.04 5.31
C SER A 90 -4.85 5.48 5.01
N ALA A 91 -5.14 6.45 5.88
CA ALA A 91 -4.85 7.86 5.61
C ALA A 91 -3.34 8.15 5.61
N GLY A 92 -2.82 8.60 4.47
CA GLY A 92 -1.44 9.06 4.32
C GLY A 92 -1.28 10.56 4.65
N ALA A 93 -2.36 11.35 4.52
CA ALA A 93 -2.37 12.76 4.87
C ALA A 93 -3.76 13.24 5.31
N PHE A 94 -3.80 14.44 5.88
CA PHE A 94 -4.99 15.08 6.42
C PHE A 94 -5.08 16.51 5.88
N ALA A 95 -6.14 16.82 5.12
CA ALA A 95 -6.30 18.12 4.49
C ALA A 95 -7.29 18.99 5.26
N PHE A 96 -6.84 20.14 5.72
CA PHE A 96 -7.62 21.12 6.46
C PHE A 96 -8.12 22.22 5.52
N ASP A 97 -9.44 22.43 5.54
CA ASP A 97 -10.21 23.35 4.69
C ASP A 97 -9.85 23.23 3.19
N PRO A 98 -9.89 22.01 2.60
CA PRO A 98 -9.47 21.76 1.22
C PRO A 98 -10.21 22.64 0.21
N ARG A 99 -9.52 23.07 -0.85
CA ARG A 99 -10.08 24.06 -1.81
C ARG A 99 -11.07 23.46 -2.80
N ASN A 100 -10.86 22.21 -3.19
CA ASN A 100 -11.56 21.56 -4.31
C ASN A 100 -12.33 20.30 -3.87
N GLY A 101 -13.03 20.36 -2.74
CA GLY A 101 -13.88 19.26 -2.30
C GLY A 101 -15.28 19.33 -2.93
N PRO A 102 -15.88 18.19 -3.35
CA PRO A 102 -17.27 18.15 -3.86
C PRO A 102 -18.32 18.53 -2.80
N TYR A 103 -17.89 18.86 -1.58
CA TYR A 103 -18.72 19.07 -0.40
C TYR A 103 -18.86 20.55 0.02
N LEU A 104 -18.23 21.49 -0.71
CA LEU A 104 -18.24 22.92 -0.38
C LEU A 104 -19.47 23.66 -0.91
N SER A 105 -20.09 24.49 -0.07
CA SER A 105 -20.97 25.58 -0.51
C SER A 105 -20.15 26.80 -0.95
N THR A 106 -20.44 27.34 -2.13
CA THR A 106 -19.72 28.51 -2.68
C THR A 106 -20.07 29.78 -1.89
N GLY A 107 -19.09 30.47 -1.29
CA GLY A 107 -19.26 31.91 -0.97
C GLY A 107 -18.82 32.49 0.40
N ARG A 108 -17.95 31.86 1.20
CA ARG A 108 -17.41 32.50 2.44
C ARG A 108 -15.88 32.58 2.49
N GLU A 109 -15.38 33.66 3.11
CA GLU A 109 -13.97 33.87 3.48
C GLU A 109 -13.52 32.80 4.49
N ARG A 110 -12.29 32.30 4.32
CA ARG A 110 -11.75 31.14 5.05
C ARG A 110 -10.76 31.57 6.14
N LEU A 111 -10.68 30.81 7.23
CA LEU A 111 -9.68 31.00 8.30
C LEU A 111 -8.25 30.62 7.86
N PHE A 112 -8.10 29.70 6.89
CA PHE A 112 -6.81 29.32 6.32
C PHE A 112 -6.59 29.95 4.94
N PRO A 113 -5.46 30.65 4.72
CA PRO A 113 -5.15 31.29 3.44
C PRO A 113 -4.84 30.29 2.32
N ALA A 114 -4.44 29.05 2.63
CA ALA A 114 -4.22 27.94 1.71
C ALA A 114 -4.58 26.59 2.36
N GLU A 115 -4.89 25.57 1.54
CA GLU A 115 -5.15 24.21 2.04
C GLU A 115 -3.94 23.70 2.84
N ALA A 116 -4.13 23.50 4.14
CA ALA A 116 -3.08 22.97 5.01
C ALA A 116 -3.13 21.44 4.99
N ARG A 117 -2.05 20.80 4.56
CA ARG A 117 -1.92 19.35 4.55
C ARG A 117 -0.95 18.90 5.61
N LEU A 118 -1.41 18.04 6.50
CA LEU A 118 -0.59 17.45 7.55
C LEU A 118 -0.31 15.99 7.22
N SER A 119 0.96 15.60 7.30
CA SER A 119 1.35 14.19 7.39
C SER A 119 0.93 13.61 8.75
N ARG A 120 1.00 12.29 8.91
CA ARG A 120 0.72 11.62 10.19
C ARG A 120 1.68 12.08 11.30
N LEU A 121 2.95 12.31 10.98
CA LEU A 121 3.94 12.90 11.90
C LEU A 121 3.54 14.32 12.36
N GLN A 122 3.14 15.18 11.42
CA GLN A 122 2.70 16.54 11.74
C GLN A 122 1.40 16.53 12.56
N LEU A 123 0.45 15.65 12.22
CA LEU A 123 -0.77 15.44 12.98
C LEU A 123 -0.47 15.04 14.43
N SER A 124 0.45 14.09 14.65
CA SER A 124 0.92 13.70 15.99
C SER A 124 1.49 14.88 16.77
N THR A 125 2.25 15.74 16.08
CA THR A 125 2.85 16.94 16.67
C THR A 125 1.78 17.93 17.13
N VAL A 126 0.73 18.17 16.33
CA VAL A 126 -0.43 19.01 16.71
C VAL A 126 -1.19 18.40 17.89
N ILE A 127 -1.39 17.08 17.91
CA ILE A 127 -2.01 16.37 19.03
C ILE A 127 -1.20 16.59 20.32
N GLY A 128 0.12 16.52 20.25
CA GLY A 128 1.02 16.78 21.38
C GLY A 128 0.98 18.23 21.88
N PHE A 129 0.92 19.18 20.94
CA PHE A 129 0.75 20.61 21.26
C PHE A 129 -0.55 20.85 22.03
N LEU A 130 -1.69 20.33 21.55
CA LEU A 130 -2.99 20.48 22.21
C LEU A 130 -3.07 19.83 23.60
N GLN A 131 -2.19 18.86 23.88
CA GLN A 131 -2.06 18.23 25.20
C GLN A 131 -1.10 18.98 26.13
N THR A 132 -0.40 20.00 25.62
CA THR A 132 0.65 20.72 26.35
C THR A 132 0.15 22.15 26.64
N PRO A 133 -0.47 22.40 27.80
CA PRO A 133 -1.16 23.66 28.08
C PRO A 133 -0.24 24.88 28.24
N ALA A 134 1.08 24.69 28.34
CA ALA A 134 2.06 25.75 28.52
C ALA A 134 3.24 25.59 27.55
N ARG A 135 3.89 26.71 27.18
CA ARG A 135 5.11 26.68 26.37
C ARG A 135 6.18 25.87 27.12
N PRO A 136 6.85 24.92 26.45
CA PRO A 136 7.82 24.09 27.14
C PRO A 136 9.06 24.91 27.57
N PRO A 137 9.67 24.58 28.73
CA PRO A 137 10.87 25.26 29.20
C PRO A 137 12.02 25.01 28.23
N THR A 138 12.65 26.09 27.76
CA THR A 138 13.70 26.04 26.72
C THR A 138 14.99 25.33 27.16
N GLY A 139 15.24 25.19 28.47
CA GLY A 139 16.47 24.59 29.02
C GLY A 139 16.37 23.11 29.42
N GLU A 140 15.18 22.50 29.38
CA GLU A 140 14.94 21.16 29.95
C GLU A 140 14.18 20.21 28.99
N LEU A 141 14.21 20.51 27.69
CA LEU A 141 13.43 19.77 26.69
C LEU A 141 13.75 18.28 26.66
N GLU A 142 15.02 17.87 26.71
CA GLU A 142 15.40 16.45 26.68
C GLU A 142 14.85 15.67 27.87
N THR A 143 14.95 16.23 29.08
CA THR A 143 14.39 15.65 30.30
C THR A 143 12.88 15.53 30.20
N ALA A 144 12.20 16.56 29.70
CA ALA A 144 10.75 16.56 29.49
C ALA A 144 10.33 15.52 28.44
N ILE A 145 11.05 15.40 27.32
CA ILE A 145 10.81 14.37 26.29
C ILE A 145 10.90 12.98 26.92
N LYS A 146 11.97 12.72 27.69
CA LYS A 146 12.19 11.43 28.36
C LYS A 146 11.09 11.12 29.37
N GLN A 147 10.67 12.12 30.15
CA GLN A 147 9.59 11.96 31.14
C GLN A 147 8.26 11.65 30.46
N GLU A 148 7.86 12.43 29.45
CA GLU A 148 6.60 12.22 28.72
C GLU A 148 6.60 10.88 27.98
N ALA A 149 7.71 10.50 27.34
CA ALA A 149 7.84 9.18 26.69
C ALA A 149 7.77 8.03 27.70
N GLY A 150 8.40 8.17 28.87
CA GLY A 150 8.44 7.14 29.93
C GLY A 150 7.08 6.84 30.56
N VAL A 151 6.13 7.78 30.49
CA VAL A 151 4.73 7.58 30.94
C VAL A 151 3.76 7.27 29.78
N GLY A 152 4.27 7.12 28.55
CA GLY A 152 3.47 6.77 27.37
C GLY A 152 2.77 7.95 26.69
N ASN A 153 3.07 9.20 27.05
CA ASN A 153 2.53 10.41 26.40
C ASN A 153 3.27 10.73 25.09
N LEU A 154 3.28 9.77 24.17
CA LEU A 154 4.13 9.79 22.97
C LEU A 154 3.87 10.99 22.05
N HIS A 155 2.62 11.47 21.95
CA HIS A 155 2.31 12.67 21.16
C HIS A 155 2.95 13.93 21.76
N ARG A 156 2.91 14.11 23.09
CA ARG A 156 3.58 15.22 23.77
C ARG A 156 5.10 15.11 23.61
N ALA A 157 5.65 13.92 23.79
CA ALA A 157 7.06 13.67 23.59
C ALA A 157 7.50 14.00 22.14
N ASN A 158 6.70 13.62 21.14
CA ASN A 158 6.94 13.99 19.74
C ASN A 158 6.87 15.51 19.52
N TYR A 159 5.90 16.21 20.12
CA TYR A 159 5.84 17.68 20.05
C TYR A 159 7.08 18.35 20.63
N LEU A 160 7.51 17.93 21.83
CA LEU A 160 8.70 18.47 22.48
C LEU A 160 9.98 18.16 21.69
N ALA A 161 10.09 16.97 21.11
CA ALA A 161 11.21 16.60 20.24
C ALA A 161 11.24 17.41 18.95
N SER A 162 10.09 17.63 18.30
CA SER A 162 9.98 18.51 17.14
C SER A 162 10.37 19.96 17.48
N ALA A 163 10.00 20.45 18.67
CA ALA A 163 10.41 21.77 19.14
C ALA A 163 11.93 21.86 19.36
N LEU A 164 12.54 20.83 19.98
CA LEU A 164 13.99 20.75 20.16
C LEU A 164 14.74 20.76 18.82
N LEU A 165 14.28 19.95 17.85
CA LEU A 165 14.87 19.86 16.51
C LEU A 165 14.67 21.15 15.69
N THR A 166 13.62 21.92 15.97
CA THR A 166 13.44 23.24 15.35
C THR A 166 14.46 24.25 15.86
N VAL A 167 14.82 24.18 17.15
CA VAL A 167 15.87 25.03 17.76
C VAL A 167 17.27 24.60 17.31
N ASN A 168 17.48 23.31 17.07
CA ASN A 168 18.76 22.77 16.61
C ASN A 168 18.57 21.80 15.42
N PRO A 169 18.35 22.31 14.19
CA PRO A 169 18.13 21.47 13.01
C PRO A 169 19.34 20.62 12.61
N SER A 170 20.54 21.02 13.04
CA SER A 170 21.81 20.31 12.83
C SER A 170 22.12 19.25 13.88
N ALA A 171 21.26 19.08 14.90
CA ALA A 171 21.46 18.06 15.91
C ALA A 171 21.57 16.68 15.24
N PRO A 172 22.54 15.85 15.64
CA PRO A 172 22.58 14.47 15.15
C PRO A 172 21.28 13.76 15.56
N PRO A 173 20.85 12.74 14.79
CA PRO A 173 19.78 11.87 15.23
C PRO A 173 20.09 11.34 16.63
N TYR A 174 19.09 11.26 17.49
CA TYR A 174 19.22 10.68 18.83
C TYR A 174 18.15 9.62 19.04
N GLY A 175 18.52 8.49 19.65
CA GLY A 175 17.68 7.29 19.66
C GLY A 175 16.34 7.45 20.35
N LEU A 176 16.25 8.30 21.37
CA LEU A 176 14.99 8.56 22.07
C LEU A 176 13.88 9.03 21.11
N TYR A 177 14.20 9.90 20.13
CA TYR A 177 13.21 10.34 19.15
C TYR A 177 12.82 9.24 18.17
N ALA A 178 13.79 8.45 17.70
CA ALA A 178 13.50 7.27 16.88
C ALA A 178 12.56 6.30 17.62
N GLY A 179 12.80 6.05 18.91
CA GLY A 179 11.92 5.27 19.76
C GLY A 179 10.51 5.84 19.89
N ILE A 180 10.36 7.17 20.03
CA ILE A 180 9.04 7.83 20.06
C ILE A 180 8.29 7.60 18.75
N LEU A 181 8.95 7.78 17.60
CA LEU A 181 8.34 7.57 16.29
C LEU A 181 7.91 6.12 16.08
N ILE A 182 8.75 5.15 16.47
CA ILE A 182 8.42 3.72 16.41
C ILE A 182 7.19 3.41 17.26
N ASN A 183 7.15 3.89 18.50
CA ASN A 183 6.03 3.63 19.43
C ASN A 183 4.72 4.33 19.02
N LEU A 184 4.80 5.39 18.21
CA LEU A 184 3.67 6.03 17.54
C LEU A 184 3.19 5.27 16.30
N GLY A 185 3.92 4.23 15.86
CA GLY A 185 3.64 3.51 14.61
C GLY A 185 4.10 4.25 13.36
N LEU A 186 4.93 5.28 13.50
CA LEU A 186 5.51 6.07 12.40
C LEU A 186 6.82 5.43 11.94
N LEU A 187 6.73 4.14 11.53
CA LEU A 187 7.91 3.31 11.24
C LEU A 187 8.74 3.90 10.09
N GLN A 188 8.08 4.48 9.10
CA GLN A 188 8.76 5.06 7.95
C GLN A 188 9.52 6.33 8.32
N GLU A 189 8.86 7.24 9.03
CA GLU A 189 9.49 8.48 9.51
C GLU A 189 10.64 8.18 10.47
N ALA A 190 10.49 7.14 11.32
CA ALA A 190 11.57 6.66 12.17
C ALA A 190 12.76 6.14 11.35
N TYR A 191 12.51 5.37 10.30
CA TYR A 191 13.56 4.85 9.42
C TYR A 191 14.29 5.98 8.71
N ASP A 192 13.54 6.88 8.08
CA ASP A 192 14.10 8.04 7.37
C ASP A 192 14.93 8.95 8.28
N TYR A 193 14.52 9.07 9.55
CA TYR A 193 15.25 9.84 10.55
C TYR A 193 16.63 9.23 10.88
N ILE A 194 16.76 7.90 10.91
CA ILE A 194 17.98 7.20 11.35
C ILE A 194 18.81 6.54 10.24
N LYS A 195 18.33 6.53 8.98
CA LYS A 195 18.93 5.76 7.88
C LYS A 195 20.35 6.18 7.49
N THR A 196 20.80 7.37 7.89
CA THR A 196 22.18 7.83 7.66
C THR A 196 23.12 7.56 8.84
N ALA A 197 22.59 7.24 10.03
CA ALA A 197 23.39 7.10 11.24
C ALA A 197 23.88 5.66 11.45
N LEU A 198 25.20 5.48 11.61
CA LEU A 198 25.88 4.16 11.63
C LEU A 198 26.47 3.81 13.01
N THR A 199 25.68 3.93 14.06
CA THR A 199 26.08 3.53 15.43
C THR A 199 25.32 2.26 15.88
N PRO A 200 25.83 1.51 16.88
CA PRO A 200 25.13 0.35 17.42
C PRO A 200 23.68 0.63 17.87
N GLU A 201 23.44 1.83 18.41
CA GLU A 201 22.10 2.33 18.76
C GLU A 201 21.17 2.34 17.55
N PHE A 202 21.60 2.92 16.42
CA PHE A 202 20.77 3.01 15.22
C PHE A 202 20.67 1.69 14.46
N PHE A 203 21.65 0.79 14.59
CA PHE A 203 21.51 -0.58 14.11
C PHE A 203 20.38 -1.31 14.85
N TYR A 204 20.28 -1.13 16.18
CA TYR A 204 19.17 -1.65 16.97
C TYR A 204 17.83 -1.09 16.48
N TYR A 205 17.69 0.23 16.36
CA TYR A 205 16.42 0.82 15.92
C TYR A 205 16.03 0.41 14.48
N ARG A 206 16.98 0.26 13.56
CA ARG A 206 16.71 -0.29 12.22
C ARG A 206 16.21 -1.72 12.29
N ALA A 207 16.85 -2.56 13.10
CA ALA A 207 16.41 -3.94 13.29
C ALA A 207 15.01 -4.00 13.89
N PHE A 208 14.71 -3.14 14.87
CA PHE A 208 13.39 -3.05 15.49
C PHE A 208 12.31 -2.64 14.48
N ILE A 209 12.56 -1.60 13.67
CA ILE A 209 11.65 -1.18 12.58
C ILE A 209 11.42 -2.33 11.59
N LEU A 210 12.50 -3.00 11.17
CA LEU A 210 12.45 -4.11 10.23
C LEU A 210 11.65 -5.31 10.74
N ARG A 211 11.80 -5.66 12.02
CA ARG A 211 10.98 -6.69 12.66
C ARG A 211 9.50 -6.32 12.65
N LEU A 212 9.18 -5.09 13.07
CA LEU A 212 7.79 -4.60 13.06
C LEU A 212 7.19 -4.54 11.64
N ALA A 213 8.01 -4.36 10.62
CA ALA A 213 7.62 -4.42 9.21
C ALA A 213 7.52 -5.87 8.66
N GLY A 214 7.89 -6.89 9.44
CA GLY A 214 7.84 -8.30 9.06
C GLY A 214 9.07 -8.84 8.33
N ASP A 215 10.16 -8.07 8.23
CA ASP A 215 11.40 -8.49 7.56
C ASP A 215 12.43 -8.98 8.60
N ALA A 216 12.16 -10.17 9.14
CA ALA A 216 12.97 -10.81 10.18
C ALA A 216 14.44 -11.05 9.74
N ALA A 217 14.66 -11.36 8.47
CA ALA A 217 15.99 -11.63 7.94
C ALA A 217 16.88 -10.37 7.97
N LYS A 218 16.37 -9.23 7.49
CA LYS A 218 17.13 -7.97 7.57
C LYS A 218 17.25 -7.47 9.00
N ALA A 219 16.24 -7.70 9.85
CA ALA A 219 16.35 -7.38 11.26
C ALA A 219 17.57 -8.07 11.90
N ARG A 220 17.74 -9.39 11.67
CA ARG A 220 18.91 -10.14 12.13
C ARG A 220 20.22 -9.59 11.57
N HIS A 221 20.25 -9.28 10.28
CA HIS A 221 21.43 -8.68 9.65
C HIS A 221 21.88 -7.38 10.32
N TRP A 222 20.95 -6.50 10.71
CA TRP A 222 21.31 -5.28 11.44
C TRP A 222 21.72 -5.54 12.89
N LEU A 223 21.12 -6.52 13.56
CA LEU A 223 21.51 -6.92 14.92
C LEU A 223 22.94 -7.51 14.96
N GLU A 224 23.35 -8.23 13.93
CA GLU A 224 24.72 -8.77 13.81
C GLU A 224 25.79 -7.67 13.79
N LYS A 225 25.45 -6.48 13.30
CA LYS A 225 26.36 -5.32 13.28
C LYS A 225 26.58 -4.70 14.67
N ILE A 226 25.83 -5.11 15.68
CA ILE A 226 26.02 -4.68 17.08
C ILE A 226 27.08 -5.58 17.72
N PRO A 227 28.28 -5.08 18.06
CA PRO A 227 29.34 -5.87 18.67
C PRO A 227 28.96 -6.40 20.05
N ALA A 228 29.53 -7.54 20.45
CA ALA A 228 29.44 -8.02 21.83
C ALA A 228 30.12 -7.03 22.79
N GLY A 229 29.54 -6.82 23.98
CA GLY A 229 30.00 -5.84 24.97
C GLY A 229 29.60 -4.39 24.68
N ALA A 230 28.89 -4.11 23.58
CA ALA A 230 28.41 -2.76 23.29
C ALA A 230 27.27 -2.35 24.26
N PRO A 231 27.06 -1.05 24.53
CA PRO A 231 25.96 -0.56 25.39
C PRO A 231 24.53 -0.95 24.96
N PHE A 232 24.38 -1.55 23.77
CA PHE A 232 23.11 -2.01 23.19
C PHE A 232 23.00 -3.54 23.09
N GLU A 233 23.92 -4.30 23.71
CA GLU A 233 23.88 -5.76 23.68
C GLU A 233 22.60 -6.34 24.31
N ASP A 234 22.13 -5.79 25.43
CA ASP A 234 20.86 -6.21 26.04
C ASP A 234 19.67 -5.96 25.11
N LYS A 235 19.64 -4.81 24.43
CA LYS A 235 18.62 -4.46 23.43
C LYS A 235 18.70 -5.36 22.21
N LYS A 236 19.91 -5.70 21.75
CA LYS A 236 20.12 -6.69 20.68
C LYS A 236 19.53 -8.05 21.06
N ASN A 237 19.89 -8.55 22.24
CA ASN A 237 19.42 -9.85 22.74
C ASN A 237 17.90 -9.87 22.93
N LEU A 238 17.32 -8.75 23.34
CA LEU A 238 15.88 -8.57 23.45
C LEU A 238 15.17 -8.67 22.09
N GLU A 239 15.68 -8.02 21.05
CA GLU A 239 15.12 -8.16 19.70
C GLU A 239 15.30 -9.57 19.12
N LEU A 240 16.43 -10.23 19.40
CA LEU A 240 16.62 -11.63 19.02
C LEU A 240 15.59 -12.55 19.70
N ALA A 241 15.23 -12.28 20.96
CA ALA A 241 14.18 -13.01 21.68
C ALA A 241 12.79 -12.78 21.04
N TRP A 242 12.48 -11.55 20.62
CA TRP A 242 11.26 -11.25 19.88
C TRP A 242 11.20 -11.97 18.53
N LEU A 243 12.30 -11.97 17.76
CA LEU A 243 12.40 -12.69 16.49
C LEU A 243 12.21 -14.20 16.68
N ALA A 244 12.84 -14.80 17.70
CA ALA A 244 12.64 -16.21 18.03
C ALA A 244 11.17 -16.51 18.36
N LEU A 245 10.49 -15.62 19.10
CA LEU A 245 9.07 -15.78 19.41
C LEU A 245 8.21 -15.71 18.14
N GLU A 246 8.46 -14.77 17.24
CA GLU A 246 7.74 -14.59 15.97
C GLU A 246 7.92 -15.80 15.03
N GLU A 247 9.13 -16.36 14.97
CA GLU A 247 9.46 -17.60 14.23
C GLU A 247 8.86 -18.87 14.84
N GLY A 248 8.22 -18.76 16.01
CA GLY A 248 7.59 -19.90 16.71
C GLY A 248 8.53 -20.69 17.62
N LYS A 249 9.80 -20.28 17.75
CA LYS A 249 10.81 -20.85 18.68
C LYS A 249 10.53 -20.38 20.11
N THR A 250 9.38 -20.78 20.63
CA THR A 250 8.78 -20.22 21.86
C THR A 250 9.63 -20.51 23.10
N ASP A 251 10.22 -21.70 23.22
CA ASP A 251 11.06 -22.07 24.37
C ASP A 251 12.39 -21.29 24.40
N GLU A 252 13.00 -21.07 23.24
CA GLU A 252 14.20 -20.23 23.11
C GLU A 252 13.91 -18.79 23.54
N ALA A 253 12.81 -18.22 23.03
CA ALA A 253 12.36 -16.89 23.41
C ALA A 253 12.07 -16.78 24.92
N LEU A 254 11.41 -17.78 25.51
CA LEU A 254 11.14 -17.83 26.95
C LEU A 254 12.42 -17.80 27.79
N ALA A 255 13.40 -18.63 27.43
CA ALA A 255 14.69 -18.67 28.13
C ALA A 255 15.43 -17.34 28.02
N ALA A 256 15.42 -16.72 26.83
CA ALA A 256 16.03 -15.43 26.59
C ALA A 256 15.35 -14.30 27.38
N PHE A 257 14.02 -14.18 27.31
CA PHE A 257 13.28 -13.15 28.06
C PHE A 257 13.43 -13.31 29.58
N ARG A 258 13.43 -14.54 30.10
CA ARG A 258 13.66 -14.79 31.53
C ARG A 258 15.04 -14.27 31.95
N THR A 259 16.08 -14.68 31.22
CA THR A 259 17.46 -14.23 31.49
C THR A 259 17.59 -12.71 31.43
N LEU A 260 16.98 -12.07 30.42
CA LEU A 260 16.99 -10.61 30.27
C LEU A 260 16.22 -9.90 31.38
N SER A 261 15.09 -10.45 31.83
CA SER A 261 14.30 -9.86 32.91
C SER A 261 15.01 -9.86 34.27
N GLU A 262 15.94 -10.80 34.47
CA GLU A 262 16.75 -10.90 35.67
C GLU A 262 17.95 -9.94 35.62
N LYS A 263 18.64 -9.89 34.46
CA LYS A 263 19.95 -9.25 34.30
C LYS A 263 19.91 -7.81 33.76
N SER A 264 18.93 -7.45 32.94
CA SER A 264 18.86 -6.13 32.30
C SER A 264 18.54 -5.02 33.31
N SER A 265 19.10 -3.84 33.08
CA SER A 265 18.72 -2.61 33.80
C SER A 265 17.31 -2.13 33.43
N GLU A 266 16.85 -2.38 32.20
CA GLU A 266 15.52 -2.05 31.71
C GLU A 266 14.62 -3.30 31.69
N LYS A 267 13.96 -3.58 32.81
CA LYS A 267 13.23 -4.85 33.02
C LYS A 267 11.83 -4.89 32.39
N ALA A 268 11.21 -3.75 32.11
CA ALA A 268 9.81 -3.68 31.70
C ALA A 268 9.54 -4.44 30.39
N GLU A 269 10.38 -4.25 29.37
CA GLU A 269 10.22 -4.86 28.06
C GLU A 269 10.57 -6.37 28.05
N PRO A 270 11.65 -6.85 28.68
CA PRO A 270 11.86 -8.28 28.90
C PRO A 270 10.72 -8.98 29.65
N LEU A 271 10.16 -8.35 30.68
CA LEU A 271 9.01 -8.91 31.42
C LEU A 271 7.75 -8.97 30.55
N PHE A 272 7.52 -7.95 29.72
CA PHE A 272 6.45 -7.96 28.72
C PHE A 272 6.64 -9.08 27.68
N GLY A 273 7.87 -9.28 27.20
CA GLY A 273 8.24 -10.38 26.30
C GLY A 273 8.04 -11.75 26.95
N LEU A 274 8.45 -11.91 28.21
CA LEU A 274 8.23 -13.12 29.00
C LEU A 274 6.74 -13.45 29.12
N GLY A 275 5.91 -12.49 29.52
CA GLY A 275 4.46 -12.66 29.61
C GLY A 275 3.84 -13.04 28.26
N SER A 276 4.28 -12.41 27.17
CA SER A 276 3.81 -12.68 25.80
C SER A 276 4.18 -14.10 25.34
N ALA A 277 5.41 -14.54 25.61
CA ALA A 277 5.90 -15.87 25.28
C ALA A 277 5.20 -16.96 26.10
N LEU A 278 4.97 -16.72 27.39
CA LEU A 278 4.19 -17.63 28.26
C LEU A 278 2.74 -17.76 27.76
N MET A 279 2.12 -16.64 27.36
CA MET A 279 0.77 -16.65 26.80
C MET A 279 0.70 -17.41 25.47
N LYS A 280 1.71 -17.28 24.60
CA LYS A 280 1.79 -18.06 23.35
C LYS A 280 1.92 -19.55 23.64
N LYS A 281 2.80 -19.93 24.57
CA LYS A 281 2.99 -21.32 25.00
C LYS A 281 1.72 -21.94 25.58
N ALA A 282 1.03 -21.25 26.48
CA ALA A 282 -0.21 -21.71 27.07
C ALA A 282 -1.32 -21.98 26.03
N VAL A 283 -1.39 -21.16 24.97
CA VAL A 283 -2.32 -21.38 23.85
C VAL A 283 -1.96 -22.64 23.07
N THR A 284 -0.68 -22.82 22.74
CA THR A 284 -0.20 -23.98 21.97
C THR A 284 -0.39 -25.29 22.74
N GLU A 285 -0.12 -25.28 24.05
CA GLU A 285 -0.18 -26.48 24.90
C GLU A 285 -1.59 -26.77 25.45
N ARG A 286 -2.55 -25.85 25.28
CA ARG A 286 -3.89 -25.90 25.90
C ARG A 286 -3.84 -26.11 27.42
N ASN A 287 -2.79 -25.64 28.07
CA ASN A 287 -2.55 -25.85 29.50
C ASN A 287 -2.82 -24.56 30.29
N PRO A 288 -3.90 -24.51 31.11
CA PRO A 288 -4.22 -23.33 31.92
C PRO A 288 -3.34 -23.17 33.18
N ALA A 289 -2.47 -24.14 33.52
CA ALA A 289 -1.66 -24.08 34.73
C ALA A 289 -0.62 -22.94 34.76
N GLY A 290 -0.24 -22.38 33.60
CA GLY A 290 0.72 -21.26 33.48
C GLY A 290 0.15 -19.86 33.74
N ASN A 291 -1.11 -19.76 34.17
CA ASN A 291 -1.85 -18.51 34.30
C ASN A 291 -1.25 -17.52 35.31
N ASN A 292 -0.69 -18.01 36.43
CA ASN A 292 -0.10 -17.15 37.45
C ASN A 292 1.20 -16.48 36.98
N ASP A 293 2.04 -17.20 36.23
CA ASP A 293 3.31 -16.66 35.73
C ASP A 293 3.07 -15.56 34.69
N ILE A 294 2.05 -15.74 33.83
CA ILE A 294 1.63 -14.72 32.85
C ILE A 294 1.19 -13.44 33.57
N LEU A 295 0.31 -13.57 34.56
CA LEU A 295 -0.18 -12.44 35.34
C LEU A 295 0.93 -11.75 36.13
N ASN A 296 1.83 -12.52 36.74
CA ASN A 296 2.97 -11.98 37.48
C ASN A 296 3.92 -11.19 36.57
N ALA A 297 4.28 -11.73 35.41
CA ALA A 297 5.16 -11.07 34.45
C ALA A 297 4.57 -9.74 33.96
N PHE A 298 3.31 -9.74 33.51
CA PHE A 298 2.66 -8.51 33.04
C PHE A 298 2.38 -7.50 34.16
N SER A 299 1.96 -7.96 35.34
CA SER A 299 1.70 -7.05 36.47
C SER A 299 2.98 -6.39 36.95
N THR A 300 4.10 -7.14 37.00
CA THR A 300 5.41 -6.58 37.33
C THR A 300 5.91 -5.63 36.24
N ALA A 301 5.69 -5.95 34.96
CA ALA A 301 6.03 -5.03 33.88
C ALA A 301 5.26 -3.70 33.99
N LEU A 302 4.00 -3.76 34.42
CA LEU A 302 3.13 -2.59 34.56
C LEU A 302 3.52 -1.64 35.70
N THR A 303 4.29 -2.11 36.70
CA THR A 303 4.78 -1.25 37.79
C THR A 303 6.05 -0.48 37.42
N LEU A 304 6.66 -0.80 36.28
CA LEU A 304 7.89 -0.16 35.79
C LEU A 304 7.56 0.95 34.78
N PRO A 305 8.23 2.11 34.83
CA PRO A 305 8.10 3.14 33.79
C PRO A 305 8.45 2.58 32.42
N SER A 306 7.53 2.68 31.46
CA SER A 306 7.71 2.11 30.12
C SER A 306 6.73 2.71 29.11
N PRO A 307 7.15 2.95 27.87
CA PRO A 307 6.23 3.30 26.79
C PRO A 307 5.28 2.15 26.41
N LEU A 308 5.55 0.91 26.87
CA LEU A 308 4.78 -0.30 26.56
C LEU A 308 3.57 -0.54 27.49
N ILE A 309 3.30 0.38 28.42
CA ILE A 309 2.14 0.28 29.33
C ILE A 309 0.83 0.01 28.57
N PRO A 310 0.51 0.69 27.46
CA PRO A 310 -0.71 0.40 26.67
C PRO A 310 -0.73 -1.05 26.14
N GLU A 311 0.37 -1.56 25.64
CA GLU A 311 0.51 -2.94 25.14
C GLU A 311 0.37 -3.97 26.24
N ILE A 312 0.99 -3.74 27.40
CA ILE A 312 0.87 -4.61 28.57
C ILE A 312 -0.60 -4.68 29.00
N LEU A 313 -1.29 -3.54 29.07
CA LEU A 313 -2.73 -3.47 29.35
C LEU A 313 -3.55 -4.21 28.29
N MET A 314 -3.20 -4.10 27.01
CA MET A 314 -3.86 -4.85 25.94
C MET A 314 -3.66 -6.36 26.08
N GLN A 315 -2.48 -6.84 26.46
CA GLN A 315 -2.24 -8.28 26.65
C GLN A 315 -2.94 -8.82 27.90
N LEU A 316 -2.95 -8.06 29.00
CA LEU A 316 -3.77 -8.38 30.17
C LEU A 316 -5.26 -8.41 29.83
N GLY A 317 -5.74 -7.48 28.99
CA GLY A 317 -7.10 -7.50 28.47
C GLY A 317 -7.39 -8.76 27.64
N ASN A 318 -6.47 -9.16 26.76
CA ASN A 318 -6.57 -10.40 25.97
C ASN A 318 -6.65 -11.63 26.88
N TYR A 319 -5.84 -11.65 27.92
CA TYR A 319 -5.81 -12.72 28.90
C TYR A 319 -7.16 -12.82 29.62
N ASN A 320 -7.66 -11.71 30.18
CA ASN A 320 -8.97 -11.66 30.85
C ASN A 320 -10.10 -12.06 29.90
N PHE A 321 -10.06 -11.62 28.65
CA PHE A 321 -11.08 -11.94 27.66
C PHE A 321 -11.14 -13.44 27.38
N ARG A 322 -9.98 -14.12 27.27
CA ARG A 322 -9.89 -15.58 27.08
C ARG A 322 -10.30 -16.35 28.33
N ALA A 323 -10.05 -15.79 29.52
CA ALA A 323 -10.49 -16.35 30.79
C ALA A 323 -12.01 -16.17 31.05
N GLY A 324 -12.74 -15.50 30.16
CA GLY A 324 -14.16 -15.21 30.31
C GLY A 324 -14.48 -13.99 31.17
N ASP A 325 -13.47 -13.34 31.78
CA ASP A 325 -13.62 -12.07 32.48
C ASP A 325 -13.68 -10.89 31.47
N HIS A 326 -14.80 -10.81 30.76
CA HIS A 326 -15.02 -9.78 29.75
C HIS A 326 -15.11 -8.37 30.36
N ALA A 327 -15.57 -8.25 31.61
CA ALA A 327 -15.66 -6.97 32.32
C ALA A 327 -14.26 -6.44 32.66
N GLY A 328 -13.40 -7.27 33.25
CA GLY A 328 -12.01 -6.92 33.50
C GLY A 328 -11.25 -6.66 32.19
N ALA A 329 -11.52 -7.42 31.12
CA ALA A 329 -10.94 -7.15 29.81
C ALA A 329 -11.32 -5.75 29.29
N ALA A 330 -12.59 -5.36 29.37
CA ALA A 330 -13.06 -4.04 28.95
C ALA A 330 -12.36 -2.91 29.74
N GLU A 331 -12.19 -3.05 31.05
CA GLU A 331 -11.46 -2.06 31.86
C GLU A 331 -9.99 -1.91 31.40
N ARG A 332 -9.31 -3.02 31.11
CA ARG A 332 -7.92 -3.00 30.64
C ARG A 332 -7.81 -2.37 29.26
N TYR A 333 -8.68 -2.72 28.31
CA TYR A 333 -8.69 -2.11 26.99
C TYR A 333 -9.04 -0.63 27.02
N ARG A 334 -9.97 -0.20 27.90
CA ARG A 334 -10.31 1.21 28.07
C ARG A 334 -9.10 2.02 28.56
N LYS A 335 -8.36 1.51 29.55
CA LYS A 335 -7.11 2.14 30.01
C LYS A 335 -6.07 2.21 28.91
N ALA A 336 -5.89 1.13 28.13
CA ALA A 336 -4.97 1.13 27.00
C ALA A 336 -5.36 2.16 25.94
N ALA A 337 -6.64 2.23 25.55
CA ALA A 337 -7.16 3.17 24.56
C ALA A 337 -7.09 4.63 25.03
N ALA A 338 -7.22 4.88 26.34
CA ALA A 338 -7.07 6.22 26.90
C ALA A 338 -5.62 6.74 26.83
N LEU A 339 -4.64 5.85 27.02
CA LEU A 339 -3.21 6.18 26.93
C LEU A 339 -2.77 6.29 25.46
N ARG A 340 -3.06 5.25 24.66
CA ARG A 340 -2.75 5.22 23.23
C ARG A 340 -3.98 4.76 22.44
N PRO A 341 -4.77 5.72 21.92
CA PRO A 341 -5.87 5.40 21.02
C PRO A 341 -5.36 4.59 19.82
N SER A 342 -6.02 3.47 19.51
CA SER A 342 -5.75 2.66 18.33
C SER A 342 -7.00 1.89 17.94
N ILE A 343 -7.18 1.62 16.64
CA ILE A 343 -8.31 0.80 16.16
C ILE A 343 -8.32 -0.57 16.83
N GLN A 344 -7.14 -1.17 17.07
CA GLN A 344 -7.03 -2.47 17.72
C GLN A 344 -7.53 -2.44 19.17
N ALA A 345 -7.14 -1.43 19.96
CA ALA A 345 -7.61 -1.29 21.34
C ALA A 345 -9.12 -1.03 21.39
N SER A 346 -9.62 -0.14 20.53
CA SER A 346 -11.06 0.16 20.41
C SER A 346 -11.86 -1.06 19.99
N ALA A 347 -11.41 -1.82 18.98
CA ALA A 347 -12.08 -3.03 18.51
C ALA A 347 -12.15 -4.11 19.61
N ARG A 348 -11.06 -4.31 20.35
CA ARG A 348 -11.04 -5.25 21.48
C ARG A 348 -11.94 -4.81 22.62
N LEU A 349 -11.97 -3.51 22.93
CA LEU A 349 -12.91 -2.93 23.88
C LEU A 349 -14.36 -3.16 23.43
N THR A 350 -14.67 -2.88 22.16
CA THR A 350 -15.99 -3.14 21.57
C THR A 350 -16.41 -4.60 21.75
N LEU A 351 -15.55 -5.56 21.41
CA LEU A 351 -15.86 -6.99 21.60
C LEU A 351 -16.12 -7.34 23.07
N ALA A 352 -15.30 -6.83 23.99
CA ALA A 352 -15.52 -7.03 25.42
C ALA A 352 -16.86 -6.43 25.90
N LEU A 353 -17.22 -5.24 25.41
CA LEU A 353 -18.50 -4.59 25.70
C LEU A 353 -19.69 -5.40 25.17
N ILE A 354 -19.60 -5.94 23.95
CA ILE A 354 -20.62 -6.83 23.38
C ILE A 354 -20.82 -8.06 24.26
N LYS A 355 -19.73 -8.73 24.67
CA LYS A 355 -19.80 -9.91 25.54
C LYS A 355 -20.33 -9.62 26.94
N THR A 356 -20.19 -8.39 27.43
CA THR A 356 -20.79 -7.94 28.70
C THR A 356 -22.22 -7.40 28.57
N GLY A 357 -22.80 -7.39 27.36
CA GLY A 357 -24.14 -6.85 27.11
C GLY A 357 -24.24 -5.32 27.10
N LYS A 358 -23.11 -4.60 27.14
CA LYS A 358 -23.06 -3.12 27.05
C LYS A 358 -23.18 -2.65 25.59
N LEU A 359 -24.24 -3.07 24.93
CA LEU A 359 -24.44 -2.91 23.49
C LEU A 359 -24.48 -1.44 23.01
N PRO A 360 -25.09 -0.47 23.75
CA PRO A 360 -25.09 0.93 23.31
C PRO A 360 -23.68 1.55 23.30
N GLU A 361 -22.85 1.24 24.30
CA GLU A 361 -21.45 1.71 24.35
C GLU A 361 -20.63 1.09 23.22
N ALA A 362 -20.82 -0.20 22.95
CA ALA A 362 -20.19 -0.90 21.83
C ALA A 362 -20.56 -0.27 20.48
N ALA A 363 -21.85 0.02 20.25
CA ALA A 363 -22.33 0.65 19.02
C ALA A 363 -21.73 2.06 18.82
N GLY A 364 -21.59 2.83 19.89
CA GLY A 364 -20.90 4.13 19.86
C GLY A 364 -19.45 4.02 19.39
N LEU A 365 -18.69 3.05 19.92
CA LEU A 365 -17.32 2.79 19.48
C LEU A 365 -17.25 2.27 18.04
N ILE A 366 -18.21 1.45 17.60
CA ILE A 366 -18.28 0.98 16.20
C ILE A 366 -18.46 2.17 15.25
N ASN A 367 -19.36 3.11 15.58
CA ASN A 367 -19.53 4.34 14.81
C ASN A 367 -18.27 5.21 14.80
N GLU A 368 -17.53 5.28 15.92
CA GLU A 368 -16.26 6.00 15.97
C GLU A 368 -15.17 5.35 15.10
N ILE A 369 -15.06 4.01 15.13
CA ILE A 369 -14.14 3.26 14.27
C ILE A 369 -14.51 3.45 12.79
N ALA A 370 -15.81 3.45 12.47
CA ALA A 370 -16.30 3.59 11.09
C ALA A 370 -15.85 4.90 10.42
N LEU A 371 -15.56 5.95 11.19
CA LEU A 371 -15.07 7.21 10.62
C LEU A 371 -13.75 7.05 9.88
N THR A 372 -12.89 6.11 10.29
CA THR A 372 -11.53 5.96 9.75
C THR A 372 -11.18 4.56 9.28
N ASP A 373 -11.93 3.53 9.71
CA ASP A 373 -11.78 2.14 9.30
C ASP A 373 -13.15 1.44 9.19
N PRO A 374 -13.89 1.66 8.08
CA PRO A 374 -15.20 1.04 7.88
C PRO A 374 -15.13 -0.49 7.80
N GLY A 375 -13.98 -1.06 7.39
CA GLY A 375 -13.81 -2.51 7.30
C GLY A 375 -13.82 -3.17 8.68
N SER A 376 -13.08 -2.62 9.64
CA SER A 376 -13.13 -3.10 11.03
C SER A 376 -14.48 -2.85 11.68
N ALA A 377 -15.09 -1.68 11.44
CA ALA A 377 -16.42 -1.36 11.96
C ALA A 377 -17.49 -2.35 11.46
N ALA A 378 -17.47 -2.73 10.18
CA ALA A 378 -18.39 -3.71 9.61
C ALA A 378 -18.26 -5.08 10.29
N LYS A 379 -17.03 -5.57 10.47
CA LYS A 379 -16.76 -6.84 11.17
C LYS A 379 -17.27 -6.81 12.61
N LEU A 380 -17.05 -5.70 13.33
CA LEU A 380 -17.55 -5.55 14.71
C LEU A 380 -19.07 -5.41 14.76
N GLY A 381 -19.68 -4.75 13.77
CA GLY A 381 -21.12 -4.61 13.64
C GLY A 381 -21.83 -5.96 13.52
N THR A 382 -21.22 -6.93 12.83
CA THR A 382 -21.78 -8.29 12.71
C THR A 382 -21.76 -9.09 14.02
N GLU A 383 -21.00 -8.65 15.02
CA GLU A 383 -20.98 -9.25 16.36
C GLU A 383 -22.10 -8.72 17.27
N LEU A 384 -22.79 -7.65 16.88
CA LEU A 384 -23.99 -7.18 17.59
C LEU A 384 -25.18 -8.14 17.34
N PRO A 385 -26.16 -8.21 18.26
CA PRO A 385 -27.36 -9.01 18.03
C PRO A 385 -28.09 -8.55 16.77
N ARG A 386 -28.37 -9.48 15.85
CA ARG A 386 -28.88 -9.19 14.49
C ARG A 386 -30.14 -8.33 14.50
N ASP A 387 -31.05 -8.60 15.43
CA ASP A 387 -32.36 -7.94 15.50
C ASP A 387 -32.29 -6.48 16.00
N SER A 388 -31.19 -6.10 16.67
CA SER A 388 -31.02 -4.77 17.27
C SER A 388 -29.84 -3.97 16.72
N ALA A 389 -28.94 -4.59 15.95
CA ALA A 389 -27.71 -3.97 15.46
C ALA A 389 -27.94 -2.64 14.73
N SER A 390 -28.84 -2.62 13.74
CA SER A 390 -29.15 -1.39 12.97
C SER A 390 -29.72 -0.28 13.86
N GLY A 391 -30.64 -0.63 14.77
CA GLY A 391 -31.23 0.32 15.71
C GLY A 391 -30.21 0.89 16.70
N LEU A 392 -29.31 0.06 17.21
CA LEU A 392 -28.23 0.47 18.12
C LEU A 392 -27.23 1.40 17.42
N LEU A 393 -26.81 1.08 16.19
CA LEU A 393 -25.89 1.91 15.43
C LEU A 393 -26.51 3.26 15.06
N GLU A 394 -27.78 3.28 14.66
CA GLU A 394 -28.49 4.52 14.35
C GLU A 394 -28.71 5.36 15.62
N ALA A 395 -29.04 4.75 16.75
CA ALA A 395 -29.22 5.46 18.03
C ALA A 395 -27.89 6.01 18.58
N ALA A 396 -26.77 5.35 18.30
CA ALA A 396 -25.44 5.74 18.76
C ALA A 396 -24.70 6.69 17.81
N LYS A 397 -25.36 7.20 16.75
CA LYS A 397 -24.73 8.13 15.82
C LYS A 397 -24.40 9.46 16.52
N GLN A 398 -23.18 9.96 16.31
CA GLN A 398 -22.70 11.22 16.89
C GLN A 398 -22.59 12.36 15.86
N HIS A 399 -23.16 12.17 14.66
CA HIS A 399 -23.11 13.15 13.58
C HIS A 399 -24.26 14.15 13.68
N ARG A 400 -24.03 15.37 13.21
CA ARG A 400 -25.09 16.39 13.11
C ARG A 400 -25.82 16.19 11.79
N ASP A 401 -27.10 15.84 11.87
CA ASP A 401 -27.98 15.67 10.71
C ASP A 401 -28.55 17.00 10.19
N SER A 402 -28.40 18.07 10.96
CA SER A 402 -28.87 19.42 10.62
C SER A 402 -27.77 20.47 10.80
N ALA A 403 -27.82 21.52 10.00
CA ALA A 403 -26.93 22.66 10.16
C ALA A 403 -27.24 23.37 11.50
N PRO A 404 -26.23 23.84 12.24
CA PRO A 404 -26.46 24.66 13.42
C PRO A 404 -27.31 25.86 13.00
N ALA A 405 -28.37 26.15 13.76
CA ALA A 405 -29.12 27.38 13.57
C ALA A 405 -28.11 28.55 13.57
N PRO A 406 -28.20 29.49 12.61
CA PRO A 406 -27.27 30.61 12.56
C PRO A 406 -27.28 31.28 13.93
N ARG A 407 -26.11 31.34 14.58
CA ARG A 407 -25.97 32.05 15.85
C ARG A 407 -26.25 33.52 15.55
N VAL A 408 -27.46 33.96 15.83
CA VAL A 408 -27.75 35.39 15.92
C VAL A 408 -26.89 35.89 17.08
N PRO A 409 -25.88 36.75 16.83
CA PRO A 409 -25.11 37.32 17.92
C PRO A 409 -26.11 37.98 18.88
N PRO A 410 -25.97 37.78 20.21
CA PRO A 410 -26.85 38.45 21.16
C PRO A 410 -26.83 39.96 20.84
N PRO A 411 -28.00 40.62 20.80
CA PRO A 411 -28.05 42.04 20.50
C PRO A 411 -27.09 42.77 21.45
N PRO A 412 -26.27 43.70 20.94
CA PRO A 412 -25.36 44.46 21.78
C PRO A 412 -26.16 45.08 22.94
N PRO A 413 -25.64 45.03 24.19
CA PRO A 413 -26.35 45.61 25.32
C PRO A 413 -26.68 47.08 25.00
N PRO A 414 -27.95 47.50 25.19
CA PRO A 414 -28.37 48.86 24.86
C PRO A 414 -27.61 49.84 25.76
N GLY A 415 -26.66 50.59 25.19
CA GLY A 415 -25.96 51.67 25.91
C GLY A 415 -24.48 51.88 25.60
N SER A 416 -23.81 51.03 24.81
CA SER A 416 -22.40 51.27 24.45
C SER A 416 -22.28 52.15 23.22
N ARG A 417 -22.27 53.48 23.43
CA ARG A 417 -21.82 54.46 22.43
C ARG A 417 -20.31 54.27 22.21
N PRO A 418 -19.80 54.12 20.96
CA PRO A 418 -18.38 54.18 20.71
C PRO A 418 -17.90 55.64 20.85
N PRO A 419 -16.72 55.89 21.44
CA PRO A 419 -16.15 57.23 21.49
C PRO A 419 -15.62 57.63 20.10
N GLU A 420 -15.92 58.86 19.70
CA GLU A 420 -15.25 59.57 18.62
C GLU A 420 -13.76 59.74 18.95
N ALA A 421 -12.88 59.26 18.06
CA ALA A 421 -11.48 59.67 17.98
C ALA A 421 -11.11 59.66 16.48
N ALA A 422 -11.10 60.81 15.83
CA ALA A 422 -9.97 61.75 15.75
C ALA A 422 -8.90 61.30 14.73
N VAL A 423 -9.06 61.86 13.53
CA VAL A 423 -8.08 61.89 12.45
C VAL A 423 -6.88 62.73 12.88
N THR A 424 -5.67 62.16 12.91
CA THR A 424 -4.42 62.93 12.82
C THR A 424 -3.38 62.16 12.02
N ALA A 425 -2.54 62.95 11.33
CA ALA A 425 -1.70 62.62 10.21
C ALA A 425 -0.24 62.28 10.57
N SER A 426 0.47 61.80 9.54
CA SER A 426 1.91 61.94 9.26
C SER A 426 2.94 61.22 10.14
N LEU A 427 3.81 60.43 9.50
CA LEU A 427 5.16 60.87 9.10
C LEU A 427 5.89 59.83 8.24
N GLU A 428 6.49 60.34 7.16
CA GLU A 428 7.49 59.70 6.30
C GLU A 428 8.81 59.45 7.04
N VAL A 429 9.58 58.42 6.63
CA VAL A 429 11.03 58.53 6.44
C VAL A 429 11.46 57.69 5.23
N THR A 430 12.26 58.34 4.39
CA THR A 430 12.85 57.94 3.10
C THR A 430 14.11 57.03 3.22
N PRO A 431 14.66 56.52 2.10
CA PRO A 431 15.44 55.28 2.03
C PRO A 431 16.97 55.47 1.92
N ILE A 432 17.72 54.38 2.11
CA ILE A 432 19.14 54.29 1.76
C ILE A 432 19.32 53.42 0.49
N ARG A 433 19.69 54.11 -0.60
CA ARG A 433 20.48 53.63 -1.76
C ARG A 433 21.95 53.47 -1.29
N ASN A 434 22.81 52.54 -1.73
CA ASN A 434 23.20 52.24 -3.12
C ASN A 434 24.36 51.20 -3.16
N LEU A 435 24.51 50.55 -4.34
CA LEU A 435 25.73 49.99 -5.00
C LEU A 435 26.35 48.72 -4.38
N ILE A 436 26.57 47.63 -5.13
CA ILE A 436 27.55 47.51 -6.23
C ILE A 436 27.06 46.58 -7.36
N ASN A 437 27.36 47.01 -8.59
CA ASN A 437 27.19 46.31 -9.87
C ASN A 437 28.20 45.17 -10.08
N ALA A 438 27.80 44.12 -10.80
CA ALA A 438 28.66 43.51 -11.83
C ALA A 438 27.81 42.83 -12.93
N ARG A 439 28.08 43.23 -14.17
CA ARG A 439 27.48 42.79 -15.44
C ARG A 439 27.96 41.39 -15.84
N GLY A 440 27.13 40.68 -16.59
CA GLY A 440 27.56 39.57 -17.45
C GLY A 440 26.39 38.88 -18.13
N ALA A 441 25.95 39.39 -19.28
CA ALA A 441 24.97 38.74 -20.16
C ALA A 441 25.68 37.86 -21.20
N ARG A 442 25.16 36.65 -21.45
CA ARG A 442 25.28 35.84 -22.70
C ARG A 442 24.15 34.76 -22.76
N PRO A 443 23.84 34.20 -23.95
CA PRO A 443 22.49 33.82 -24.41
C PRO A 443 22.14 32.33 -24.18
N PRO A 444 20.88 31.89 -24.46
CA PRO A 444 20.38 30.58 -24.05
C PRO A 444 20.71 29.51 -25.10
N GLU A 445 21.22 28.37 -24.64
CA GLU A 445 21.39 27.16 -25.45
C GLU A 445 21.03 25.93 -24.59
N ASP A 446 20.31 25.00 -25.22
CA ASP A 446 19.98 23.63 -24.81
C ASP A 446 18.95 23.39 -23.70
N ALA A 447 17.70 23.23 -24.14
CA ALA A 447 16.69 22.47 -23.41
C ALA A 447 16.98 20.95 -23.54
N PRO A 448 17.05 20.18 -22.44
CA PRO A 448 17.13 18.73 -22.52
C PRO A 448 15.77 18.14 -22.94
N PRO A 449 15.75 16.99 -23.65
CA PRO A 449 14.50 16.34 -24.03
C PRO A 449 13.74 15.83 -22.79
N PRO A 450 12.40 15.73 -22.86
CA PRO A 450 11.60 15.29 -21.72
C PRO A 450 11.97 13.87 -21.31
N SER A 451 12.41 13.73 -20.06
CA SER A 451 12.66 12.44 -19.42
C SER A 451 11.38 11.62 -19.42
N SER A 452 11.47 10.41 -19.97
CA SER A 452 10.43 9.38 -19.95
C SER A 452 10.03 9.07 -18.50
N LEU A 453 8.93 9.68 -18.05
CA LEU A 453 8.30 9.44 -16.75
C LEU A 453 7.01 8.65 -16.98
N MET A 454 7.14 7.33 -17.07
CA MET A 454 6.02 6.41 -16.92
C MET A 454 6.34 5.47 -15.75
N PRO A 455 5.62 5.53 -14.62
CA PRO A 455 5.79 4.56 -13.55
C PRO A 455 5.19 3.21 -13.97
N HIS A 456 5.97 2.14 -13.84
CA HIS A 456 5.53 0.77 -14.10
C HIS A 456 4.60 0.27 -12.98
N PRO A 457 3.41 -0.28 -13.29
CA PRO A 457 2.47 -0.76 -12.28
C PRO A 457 2.77 -2.20 -11.81
N SER A 458 4.01 -2.52 -11.40
CA SER A 458 4.36 -3.88 -10.92
C SER A 458 5.22 -3.95 -9.65
N SER A 459 5.43 -2.84 -8.94
CA SER A 459 6.29 -2.80 -7.74
C SER A 459 5.53 -3.07 -6.44
N LEU A 460 5.05 -4.31 -6.26
CA LEU A 460 4.72 -4.87 -4.95
C LEU A 460 5.46 -6.21 -4.85
N LEU A 461 6.67 -6.21 -4.27
CA LEU A 461 7.54 -7.38 -4.19
C LEU A 461 7.41 -8.06 -2.83
N GLN A 462 7.05 -9.34 -2.84
CA GLN A 462 7.29 -10.29 -1.75
C GLN A 462 8.60 -11.06 -2.05
N PRO A 463 9.37 -11.48 -1.04
CA PRO A 463 10.56 -12.31 -1.23
C PRO A 463 10.20 -13.68 -1.85
N LEU A 464 11.15 -14.27 -2.58
CA LEU A 464 10.99 -15.61 -3.16
C LEU A 464 10.77 -16.64 -2.04
N PRO A 465 9.77 -17.53 -2.15
CA PRO A 465 9.51 -18.56 -1.15
C PRO A 465 10.67 -19.57 -1.10
N SER A 466 10.95 -20.06 0.10
CA SER A 466 11.91 -21.16 0.33
C SER A 466 11.44 -22.47 -0.35
N GLU A 467 12.35 -23.43 -0.53
CA GLU A 467 11.99 -24.75 -1.09
C GLU A 467 10.88 -25.43 -0.27
N ALA A 468 10.93 -25.31 1.07
CA ALA A 468 9.92 -25.86 1.96
C ALA A 468 8.55 -25.18 1.83
N GLU A 469 8.51 -23.86 1.59
CA GLU A 469 7.28 -23.11 1.30
C GLU A 469 6.76 -23.44 -0.09
N THR A 470 7.65 -23.62 -1.07
CA THR A 470 7.31 -24.04 -2.44
C THR A 470 6.73 -25.46 -2.47
N ARG A 471 7.11 -26.33 -1.53
CA ARG A 471 6.48 -27.66 -1.35
C ARG A 471 5.08 -27.59 -0.73
N LYS A 472 4.77 -26.54 0.04
CA LYS A 472 3.42 -26.30 0.60
C LYS A 472 2.48 -25.61 -0.39
N ASP A 473 3.02 -25.11 -1.49
CA ASP A 473 2.26 -24.56 -2.59
C ASP A 473 1.60 -25.70 -3.40
N ASP A 474 0.26 -25.76 -3.38
CA ASP A 474 -0.51 -26.83 -4.04
C ASP A 474 -0.18 -27.01 -5.54
N PHE A 475 0.18 -25.92 -6.22
CA PHE A 475 0.54 -25.96 -7.64
C PHE A 475 1.98 -26.39 -7.83
N MET A 476 2.94 -25.75 -7.16
CA MET A 476 4.37 -26.07 -7.34
C MET A 476 4.73 -27.46 -6.80
N GLY A 477 4.02 -27.94 -5.77
CA GLY A 477 4.12 -29.31 -5.28
C GLY A 477 3.81 -30.39 -6.34
N ARG A 478 3.08 -30.05 -7.41
CA ARG A 478 2.84 -30.95 -8.56
C ARG A 478 4.13 -31.25 -9.33
N ALA A 479 5.09 -30.33 -9.38
CA ALA A 479 6.36 -30.52 -10.08
C ALA A 479 7.14 -31.73 -9.52
N PHE A 480 7.19 -31.86 -8.20
CA PHE A 480 7.88 -32.97 -7.52
C PHE A 480 7.14 -34.29 -7.65
N ARG A 481 5.80 -34.27 -7.60
CA ARG A 481 4.97 -35.46 -7.83
C ARG A 481 5.15 -35.99 -9.25
N LEU A 482 5.17 -35.09 -10.24
CA LEU A 482 5.45 -35.46 -11.63
C LEU A 482 6.85 -36.04 -11.76
N ALA A 483 7.87 -35.37 -11.23
CA ALA A 483 9.26 -35.85 -11.30
C ALA A 483 9.35 -37.28 -10.74
N SER A 484 8.82 -37.54 -9.55
CA SER A 484 8.78 -38.89 -8.94
C SER A 484 8.05 -39.90 -9.83
N SER A 485 6.87 -39.55 -10.36
CA SER A 485 6.11 -40.45 -11.25
C SER A 485 6.88 -40.77 -12.53
N LEU A 486 7.63 -39.83 -13.08
CA LEU A 486 8.46 -40.04 -14.26
C LEU A 486 9.72 -40.86 -13.94
N GLU A 487 10.26 -40.75 -12.72
CA GLU A 487 11.35 -41.63 -12.25
C GLU A 487 10.92 -43.09 -12.24
N ASP A 488 9.72 -43.36 -11.71
CA ASP A 488 9.13 -44.69 -11.68
C ASP A 488 8.79 -45.21 -13.09
N GLU A 489 8.23 -44.34 -13.95
CA GLU A 489 7.81 -44.71 -15.31
C GLU A 489 9.00 -44.99 -16.25
N PHE A 490 10.09 -44.23 -16.14
CA PHE A 490 11.25 -44.35 -17.02
C PHE A 490 12.47 -45.02 -16.39
N ASN A 491 12.38 -45.43 -15.11
CA ASN A 491 13.45 -46.06 -14.35
C ASN A 491 14.78 -45.28 -14.41
N LYS A 492 14.70 -43.95 -14.29
CA LYS A 492 15.85 -43.05 -14.30
C LYS A 492 15.56 -41.80 -13.48
N LYS A 493 16.60 -41.17 -12.91
CA LYS A 493 16.44 -39.94 -12.15
C LYS A 493 15.99 -38.77 -13.01
N ILE A 494 15.03 -37.99 -12.50
CA ILE A 494 14.44 -36.85 -13.20
C ILE A 494 14.87 -35.58 -12.48
N TYR A 495 15.79 -34.85 -13.11
CA TYR A 495 16.29 -33.58 -12.60
C TYR A 495 15.52 -32.41 -13.19
N PHE A 496 15.41 -31.31 -12.44
CA PHE A 496 14.88 -30.04 -12.96
C PHE A 496 15.93 -29.36 -13.84
N ASN A 497 16.14 -29.90 -15.05
CA ASN A 497 17.03 -29.40 -16.09
C ASN A 497 16.46 -29.71 -17.48
N THR A 498 17.23 -29.43 -18.54
CA THR A 498 16.80 -29.69 -19.93
C THR A 498 16.50 -31.17 -20.21
N ASP A 499 17.26 -32.10 -19.61
CA ASP A 499 17.04 -33.54 -19.78
C ASP A 499 15.72 -34.00 -19.13
N GLY A 500 15.43 -33.52 -17.92
CA GLY A 500 14.15 -33.77 -17.28
C GLY A 500 12.99 -33.13 -18.05
N LEU A 501 13.19 -31.95 -18.62
CA LEU A 501 12.19 -31.29 -19.46
C LEU A 501 11.88 -32.10 -20.74
N ALA A 502 12.86 -32.82 -21.30
CA ALA A 502 12.63 -33.72 -22.42
C ALA A 502 11.74 -34.92 -22.05
N GLU A 503 11.85 -35.44 -20.82
CA GLU A 503 10.97 -36.51 -20.33
C GLU A 503 9.55 -36.00 -20.03
N VAL A 504 9.43 -34.78 -19.51
CA VAL A 504 8.14 -34.10 -19.35
C VAL A 504 7.46 -33.92 -20.72
N GLU A 505 8.22 -33.50 -21.73
CA GLU A 505 7.70 -33.38 -23.09
C GLU A 505 7.25 -34.74 -23.64
N LYS A 506 8.08 -35.79 -23.49
CA LYS A 506 7.72 -37.15 -23.90
C LYS A 506 6.43 -37.62 -23.24
N LYS A 507 6.23 -37.35 -21.94
CA LYS A 507 4.98 -37.64 -21.22
C LYS A 507 3.80 -36.93 -21.85
N LEU A 508 3.89 -35.62 -22.10
CA LEU A 508 2.83 -34.84 -22.75
C LEU A 508 2.46 -35.44 -24.12
N ARG A 509 3.45 -35.79 -24.95
CA ARG A 509 3.20 -36.36 -26.27
C ARG A 509 2.48 -37.70 -26.17
N LEU A 510 2.92 -38.60 -25.28
CA LEU A 510 2.26 -39.89 -25.05
C LEU A 510 0.83 -39.72 -24.54
N THR A 511 0.60 -38.77 -23.63
CA THR A 511 -0.75 -38.47 -23.13
C THR A 511 -1.63 -37.97 -24.27
N PHE A 512 -1.22 -36.98 -25.07
CA PHE A 512 -2.07 -36.42 -26.12
C PHE A 512 -2.29 -37.36 -27.32
N ILE A 513 -1.36 -38.28 -27.60
CA ILE A 513 -1.59 -39.37 -28.55
C ILE A 513 -2.69 -40.33 -28.05
N LYS A 514 -2.75 -40.58 -26.74
CA LYS A 514 -3.76 -41.46 -26.11
C LYS A 514 -5.05 -40.73 -25.70
N ALA A 515 -5.00 -39.41 -25.51
CA ALA A 515 -6.01 -38.59 -24.81
C ALA A 515 -7.36 -38.49 -25.50
N ARG A 516 -7.53 -39.04 -26.71
CA ARG A 516 -8.86 -39.17 -27.33
C ARG A 516 -9.87 -39.90 -26.43
N GLN A 517 -9.42 -40.61 -25.40
CA GLN A 517 -10.26 -41.38 -24.48
C GLN A 517 -10.49 -40.72 -23.10
N ASN A 518 -9.65 -39.78 -22.64
CA ASN A 518 -9.79 -39.19 -21.30
C ASN A 518 -9.32 -37.71 -21.24
N PRO A 519 -10.23 -36.73 -21.41
CA PRO A 519 -9.87 -35.31 -21.40
C PRO A 519 -9.41 -34.82 -20.02
N GLN A 520 -9.89 -35.41 -18.93
CA GLN A 520 -9.52 -34.99 -17.58
C GLN A 520 -8.06 -35.33 -17.27
N GLU A 521 -7.59 -36.49 -17.73
CA GLU A 521 -6.19 -36.90 -17.61
C GLU A 521 -5.25 -35.96 -18.38
N ALA A 522 -5.68 -35.49 -19.57
CA ALA A 522 -4.93 -34.49 -20.33
C ALA A 522 -4.80 -33.17 -19.56
N VAL A 523 -5.88 -32.70 -18.92
CA VAL A 523 -5.87 -31.47 -18.11
C VAL A 523 -4.94 -31.60 -16.91
N GLU A 524 -5.00 -32.70 -16.15
CA GLU A 524 -4.11 -32.88 -15.00
C GLU A 524 -2.66 -33.05 -15.42
N THR A 525 -2.38 -33.79 -16.50
CA THR A 525 -1.02 -33.91 -17.06
C THR A 525 -0.47 -32.54 -17.45
N VAL A 526 -1.28 -31.69 -18.10
CA VAL A 526 -0.89 -30.33 -18.47
C VAL A 526 -0.56 -29.47 -17.25
N LYS A 527 -1.36 -29.55 -16.18
CA LYS A 527 -1.08 -28.83 -14.93
C LYS A 527 0.23 -29.28 -14.30
N ASP A 528 0.45 -30.58 -14.22
CA ASP A 528 1.65 -31.15 -13.60
C ASP A 528 2.92 -30.78 -14.39
N CYS A 529 2.85 -30.86 -15.72
CA CYS A 529 3.96 -30.48 -16.59
C CYS A 529 4.22 -28.96 -16.58
N SER A 530 3.15 -28.16 -16.49
CA SER A 530 3.27 -26.71 -16.31
C SER A 530 3.97 -26.34 -15.00
N ALA A 531 3.61 -27.02 -13.91
CA ALA A 531 4.25 -26.83 -12.61
C ALA A 531 5.74 -27.19 -12.66
N PHE A 532 6.11 -28.28 -13.35
CA PHE A 532 7.52 -28.63 -13.56
C PHE A 532 8.29 -27.53 -14.30
N LEU A 533 7.74 -27.01 -15.39
CA LEU A 533 8.37 -25.92 -16.15
C LEU A 533 8.49 -24.64 -15.32
N CYS A 534 7.46 -24.28 -14.55
CA CYS A 534 7.52 -23.12 -13.65
C CYS A 534 8.57 -23.28 -12.56
N PHE A 535 8.65 -24.46 -11.93
CA PHE A 535 9.64 -24.75 -10.90
C PHE A 535 11.07 -24.70 -11.47
N LEU A 536 11.29 -25.28 -12.65
CA LEU A 536 12.57 -25.20 -13.37
C LEU A 536 13.03 -23.74 -13.57
N LEU A 537 12.12 -22.88 -14.06
CA LEU A 537 12.42 -21.47 -14.29
C LEU A 537 12.64 -20.69 -12.98
N GLN A 538 11.87 -21.01 -11.93
CA GLN A 538 12.05 -20.39 -10.62
C GLN A 538 13.42 -20.73 -10.02
N GLU A 539 13.80 -22.01 -10.01
CA GLU A 539 15.06 -22.44 -9.40
C GLU A 539 16.28 -21.92 -10.17
N ARG A 540 16.26 -22.09 -11.50
CA ARG A 540 17.42 -21.81 -12.36
C ARG A 540 17.58 -20.33 -12.69
N HIS A 541 16.47 -19.62 -12.87
CA HIS A 541 16.47 -18.25 -13.37
C HIS A 541 15.83 -17.24 -12.41
N LYS A 542 15.48 -17.67 -11.20
CA LYS A 542 14.84 -16.82 -10.18
C LYS A 542 13.56 -16.16 -10.67
N GLY A 543 12.85 -16.84 -11.58
CA GLY A 543 11.54 -16.44 -12.04
C GLY A 543 10.50 -16.53 -10.93
N ARG A 544 9.61 -15.54 -10.86
CA ARG A 544 8.53 -15.50 -9.87
C ARG A 544 7.20 -15.70 -10.57
N LEU A 545 6.51 -16.79 -10.23
CA LEU A 545 5.17 -17.07 -10.73
C LEU A 545 4.15 -16.19 -10.00
N ILE A 546 3.43 -15.34 -10.72
CA ILE A 546 2.36 -14.51 -10.14
C ILE A 546 1.04 -15.25 -10.30
N LYS A 547 0.51 -15.75 -9.18
CA LYS A 547 -0.78 -16.43 -9.16
C LYS A 547 -1.91 -15.42 -9.11
N MET A 548 -2.88 -15.60 -10.01
CA MET A 548 -4.09 -14.78 -10.03
C MET A 548 -5.27 -15.68 -9.69
N PRO A 549 -5.91 -15.50 -8.51
CA PRO A 549 -6.95 -16.42 -8.04
C PRO A 549 -8.20 -16.39 -8.94
N ASP A 550 -8.45 -15.26 -9.60
CA ASP A 550 -9.61 -15.07 -10.49
C ASP A 550 -9.36 -15.54 -11.93
N PHE A 551 -8.19 -16.15 -12.20
CA PHE A 551 -7.81 -16.65 -13.50
C PHE A 551 -7.36 -18.10 -13.43
N ASP A 552 -7.72 -18.85 -14.46
CA ASP A 552 -7.14 -20.15 -14.73
C ASP A 552 -5.60 -20.06 -14.82
N HIS A 553 -4.96 -21.17 -14.44
CA HIS A 553 -3.50 -21.33 -14.39
C HIS A 553 -2.78 -20.86 -15.66
N TRP A 554 -3.37 -21.05 -16.85
CA TRP A 554 -2.76 -20.65 -18.12
C TRP A 554 -2.47 -19.15 -18.21
N GLY A 555 -3.22 -18.32 -17.50
CA GLY A 555 -3.04 -16.87 -17.51
C GLY A 555 -1.93 -16.37 -16.57
N TRP A 556 -1.37 -17.24 -15.73
CA TRP A 556 -0.41 -16.84 -14.70
C TRP A 556 0.93 -16.45 -15.34
N PRO A 557 1.37 -15.19 -15.20
CA PRO A 557 2.64 -14.75 -15.74
C PRO A 557 3.78 -15.17 -14.81
N MET A 558 4.93 -15.44 -15.41
CA MET A 558 6.20 -15.53 -14.70
C MET A 558 7.02 -14.29 -15.01
N VAL A 559 7.46 -13.61 -13.95
CA VAL A 559 8.21 -12.36 -14.00
C VAL A 559 9.64 -12.60 -13.56
N PHE A 560 10.59 -12.05 -14.31
CA PHE A 560 12.02 -12.01 -13.99
C PHE A 560 12.41 -10.57 -13.79
N ASP A 561 13.15 -10.27 -12.72
CA ASP A 561 13.57 -8.90 -12.38
C ASP A 561 15.08 -8.66 -12.59
N ALA A 562 15.89 -9.73 -12.66
CA ALA A 562 17.33 -9.64 -12.90
C ALA A 562 17.81 -10.79 -13.81
N PRO A 563 18.77 -10.53 -14.72
CA PRO A 563 19.43 -9.24 -14.99
C PRO A 563 18.61 -8.30 -15.89
N LYS A 564 17.49 -8.76 -16.44
CA LYS A 564 16.59 -8.03 -17.34
C LYS A 564 15.15 -8.25 -16.87
N HIS A 565 14.33 -7.20 -16.91
CA HIS A 565 12.91 -7.35 -16.61
C HIS A 565 12.20 -8.04 -17.77
N MET A 566 11.62 -9.22 -17.53
CA MET A 566 10.91 -10.00 -18.53
C MET A 566 9.66 -10.64 -17.93
N THR A 567 8.57 -10.62 -18.70
CA THR A 567 7.33 -11.33 -18.38
C THR A 567 7.03 -12.35 -19.47
N THR A 568 6.81 -13.60 -19.09
CA THR A 568 6.48 -14.73 -19.98
C THR A 568 5.39 -15.61 -19.38
N TYR A 569 4.82 -16.54 -20.15
CA TYR A 569 3.67 -17.37 -19.75
C TYR A 569 3.98 -18.87 -19.88
N PRO A 570 4.78 -19.45 -18.96
CA PRO A 570 5.21 -20.85 -19.05
C PRO A 570 4.05 -21.83 -18.96
N VAL A 571 3.03 -21.55 -18.14
CA VAL A 571 1.84 -22.42 -18.04
C VAL A 571 1.09 -22.45 -19.37
N ALA A 572 0.91 -21.29 -20.01
CA ALA A 572 0.22 -21.20 -21.30
C ALA A 572 0.89 -22.05 -22.37
N ARG A 573 2.24 -22.16 -22.37
CA ARG A 573 2.99 -22.99 -23.31
C ARG A 573 2.48 -24.42 -23.30
N VAL A 574 2.42 -25.05 -22.14
CA VAL A 574 1.89 -26.43 -21.99
C VAL A 574 0.39 -26.47 -22.24
N TRP A 575 -0.33 -25.43 -21.83
CA TRP A 575 -1.79 -25.35 -21.98
C TRP A 575 -2.26 -25.28 -23.44
N GLU A 576 -1.43 -24.81 -24.37
CA GLU A 576 -1.78 -24.76 -25.80
C GLU A 576 -2.18 -26.13 -26.37
N LEU A 577 -1.66 -27.22 -25.82
CA LEU A 577 -2.04 -28.59 -26.17
C LEU A 577 -3.54 -28.83 -25.98
N LEU A 578 -4.15 -28.27 -24.93
CA LEU A 578 -5.59 -28.39 -24.67
C LEU A 578 -6.42 -27.55 -25.65
N TRP A 579 -5.87 -26.44 -26.17
CA TRP A 579 -6.60 -25.56 -27.08
C TRP A 579 -6.53 -26.03 -28.53
N LYS A 580 -5.36 -26.47 -28.98
CA LYS A 580 -5.13 -26.85 -30.38
C LYS A 580 -5.48 -28.32 -30.63
N GLY A 581 -5.34 -29.18 -29.61
CA GLY A 581 -5.50 -30.63 -29.76
C GLY A 581 -4.36 -31.32 -30.52
N ASP A 582 -3.45 -30.54 -31.11
CA ASP A 582 -2.29 -31.03 -31.85
C ASP A 582 -1.03 -30.98 -30.98
N VAL A 583 -0.21 -32.04 -31.10
CA VAL A 583 1.09 -32.13 -30.43
C VAL A 583 2.13 -31.31 -31.21
N PRO A 584 2.80 -30.33 -30.59
CA PRO A 584 3.85 -29.56 -31.24
C PRO A 584 5.05 -30.40 -31.70
N GLU A 585 5.96 -29.76 -32.44
CA GLU A 585 7.22 -30.36 -32.84
C GLU A 585 8.06 -30.81 -31.64
N PRO A 586 8.86 -31.90 -31.77
CA PRO A 586 9.76 -32.32 -30.71
C PRO A 586 10.74 -31.21 -30.29
N GLY A 587 10.95 -31.06 -28.99
CA GLY A 587 11.85 -30.09 -28.38
C GLY A 587 11.27 -28.69 -28.20
N TRP A 588 9.98 -28.48 -28.43
CA TRP A 588 9.36 -27.15 -28.34
C TRP A 588 9.47 -26.54 -26.93
N LEU A 589 9.42 -27.35 -25.86
CA LEU A 589 9.66 -26.86 -24.49
C LEU A 589 11.12 -26.47 -24.27
N ALA A 590 12.06 -27.21 -24.87
CA ALA A 590 13.48 -26.89 -24.82
C ALA A 590 13.78 -25.59 -25.60
N LYS A 591 13.14 -25.37 -26.76
CA LYS A 591 13.23 -24.11 -27.53
C LYS A 591 12.70 -22.93 -26.72
N TYR A 592 11.59 -23.10 -26.01
CA TYR A 592 11.05 -22.08 -25.11
C TYR A 592 12.00 -21.77 -23.94
N LEU A 593 12.54 -22.80 -23.29
CA LEU A 593 13.54 -22.62 -22.23
C LEU A 593 14.77 -21.88 -22.74
N GLN A 594 15.28 -22.27 -23.91
CA GLN A 594 16.41 -21.62 -24.56
C GLN A 594 16.14 -20.13 -24.84
N TYR A 595 14.96 -19.79 -25.32
CA TYR A 595 14.54 -18.39 -25.49
C TYR A 595 14.59 -17.61 -24.17
N VAL A 596 14.04 -18.17 -23.08
CA VAL A 596 14.11 -17.51 -21.76
C VAL A 596 15.55 -17.34 -21.29
N GLU A 597 16.39 -18.36 -21.49
CA GLU A 597 17.81 -18.29 -21.16
C GLU A 597 18.55 -17.22 -21.95
N ASP A 598 18.32 -17.14 -23.26
CA ASP A 598 18.98 -16.18 -24.14
C ASP A 598 18.52 -14.75 -23.88
N GLU A 599 17.22 -14.54 -23.62
CA GLU A 599 16.69 -13.24 -23.20
C GLU A 599 17.31 -12.76 -21.88
N LEU A 600 17.39 -13.64 -20.88
CA LEU A 600 18.02 -13.29 -19.60
C LEU A 600 19.54 -13.11 -19.74
N ARG A 601 20.21 -13.86 -20.63
CA ARG A 601 21.65 -13.73 -20.87
C ARG A 601 22.02 -12.49 -21.67
N SER A 602 21.10 -11.98 -22.53
CA SER A 602 21.32 -10.78 -23.35
C SER A 602 21.64 -9.51 -22.51
N GLY A 603 21.41 -9.57 -21.20
CA GLY A 603 21.76 -8.50 -20.26
C GLY A 603 20.86 -7.29 -20.44
N LYS A 604 21.43 -6.09 -20.32
CA LYS A 604 20.70 -4.81 -20.37
C LYS A 604 20.55 -4.22 -21.78
N ILE A 605 20.97 -4.92 -22.84
CA ILE A 605 20.80 -4.41 -24.20
C ILE A 605 19.32 -4.53 -24.56
N GLU A 606 18.60 -3.42 -24.50
CA GLU A 606 17.21 -3.37 -24.94
C GLU A 606 17.17 -3.52 -26.46
N PRO A 607 16.41 -4.49 -27.00
CA PRO A 607 16.21 -4.56 -28.45
C PRO A 607 15.48 -3.30 -28.93
N PRO A 608 15.62 -2.92 -30.21
CA PRO A 608 14.82 -1.85 -30.79
C PRO A 608 13.34 -2.10 -30.53
N GLN A 609 12.65 -1.09 -30.05
CA GLN A 609 11.24 -1.13 -29.65
C GLN A 609 10.44 -0.04 -30.35
N GLY A 610 9.12 -0.15 -30.36
CA GLY A 610 8.25 0.92 -30.84
C GLY A 610 8.50 1.36 -32.28
N ALA A 611 8.59 2.67 -32.50
CA ALA A 611 8.84 3.25 -33.82
C ALA A 611 10.21 2.85 -34.39
N ASP A 612 11.21 2.61 -33.54
CA ASP A 612 12.55 2.22 -33.99
C ASP A 612 12.55 0.80 -34.56
N ALA A 613 11.87 -0.13 -33.89
CA ALA A 613 11.63 -1.48 -34.39
C ALA A 613 10.89 -1.47 -35.73
N VAL A 614 9.83 -0.66 -35.83
CA VAL A 614 9.04 -0.54 -37.05
C VAL A 614 9.86 0.04 -38.21
N ARG A 615 10.65 1.09 -37.96
CA ARG A 615 11.57 1.66 -38.97
C ARG A 615 12.62 0.66 -39.43
N GLY A 616 13.16 -0.12 -38.50
CA GLY A 616 14.10 -1.21 -38.78
C GLY A 616 13.47 -2.47 -39.35
N ARG A 617 12.13 -2.55 -39.43
CA ARG A 617 11.39 -3.79 -39.75
C ARG A 617 11.85 -4.99 -38.91
N LEU A 618 12.03 -4.77 -37.62
CA LEU A 618 12.44 -5.76 -36.64
C LEU A 618 11.21 -6.30 -35.89
N ALA A 619 10.86 -7.55 -36.16
CA ALA A 619 9.85 -8.26 -35.40
C ALA A 619 10.44 -8.78 -34.07
N SER A 620 9.62 -8.84 -33.02
CA SER A 620 10.03 -9.50 -31.78
C SER A 620 10.22 -11.01 -31.99
N HIS A 621 10.95 -11.63 -31.05
CA HIS A 621 11.12 -13.08 -31.05
C HIS A 621 9.76 -13.82 -31.11
N PRO A 622 9.62 -14.95 -31.83
CA PRO A 622 8.35 -15.66 -31.95
C PRO A 622 7.71 -16.00 -30.59
N GLU A 623 8.51 -16.41 -29.60
CA GLU A 623 8.03 -16.66 -28.23
C GLU A 623 7.50 -15.40 -27.55
N ARG A 624 8.15 -14.25 -27.78
CA ARG A 624 7.68 -12.96 -27.26
C ARG A 624 6.33 -12.55 -27.87
N LEU A 625 6.13 -12.86 -29.15
CA LEU A 625 4.84 -12.65 -29.82
C LEU A 625 3.77 -13.59 -29.29
N THR A 626 4.12 -14.85 -28.97
CA THR A 626 3.21 -15.77 -28.27
C THR A 626 2.82 -15.21 -26.90
N ASP A 627 3.78 -14.71 -26.11
CA ASP A 627 3.48 -14.07 -24.82
C ASP A 627 2.52 -12.89 -24.95
N ALA A 628 2.70 -12.04 -25.96
CA ALA A 628 1.78 -10.93 -26.22
C ALA A 628 0.37 -11.39 -26.59
N ARG A 629 0.22 -12.51 -27.31
CA ARG A 629 -1.10 -13.10 -27.63
C ARG A 629 -1.77 -13.69 -26.38
N ILE A 630 -1.01 -14.36 -25.53
CA ILE A 630 -1.53 -14.89 -24.25
C ILE A 630 -1.97 -13.74 -23.36
N GLU A 631 -1.13 -12.70 -23.25
CA GLU A 631 -1.46 -11.51 -22.48
C GLU A 631 -2.72 -10.83 -23.02
N HIS A 632 -2.80 -10.65 -24.33
CA HIS A 632 -3.98 -10.11 -24.98
C HIS A 632 -5.24 -10.92 -24.66
N ARG A 633 -5.19 -12.25 -24.81
CA ARG A 633 -6.33 -13.13 -24.49
C ARG A 633 -6.76 -13.00 -23.03
N ARG A 634 -5.80 -12.94 -22.11
CA ARG A 634 -6.05 -12.72 -20.68
C ARG A 634 -6.76 -11.40 -20.43
N ILE A 635 -6.23 -10.31 -20.98
CA ILE A 635 -6.82 -8.98 -20.81
C ILE A 635 -8.22 -8.91 -21.45
N MET A 636 -8.48 -9.61 -22.56
CA MET A 636 -9.82 -9.68 -23.13
C MET A 636 -10.84 -10.38 -22.22
N ILE A 637 -10.43 -11.41 -21.47
CA ILE A 637 -11.30 -12.04 -20.44
C ILE A 637 -11.57 -11.07 -19.29
N LEU A 638 -10.53 -10.36 -18.82
CA LEU A 638 -10.71 -9.32 -17.81
C LEU A 638 -11.70 -8.24 -18.30
N THR A 639 -11.51 -7.78 -19.53
CA THR A 639 -12.37 -6.78 -20.18
C THR A 639 -13.82 -7.24 -20.28
N ALA A 640 -14.08 -8.53 -20.50
CA ALA A 640 -15.45 -9.05 -20.51
C ALA A 640 -16.12 -9.05 -19.13
N ALA A 641 -15.33 -9.06 -18.05
CA ALA A 641 -15.83 -9.06 -16.67
C ALA A 641 -16.01 -7.65 -16.08
N LEU A 642 -15.38 -6.63 -16.67
CA LEU A 642 -15.44 -5.24 -16.18
C LEU A 642 -16.70 -4.52 -16.70
N GLU A 643 -17.44 -3.87 -15.79
CA GLU A 643 -18.64 -3.09 -16.14
C GLU A 643 -18.29 -1.91 -17.05
N GLU A 644 -17.09 -1.33 -16.87
CA GLU A 644 -16.58 -0.19 -17.61
C GLU A 644 -16.35 -0.43 -19.10
N THR A 645 -16.24 -1.69 -19.50
CA THR A 645 -15.93 -2.14 -20.86
C THR A 645 -17.06 -2.97 -21.46
N ALA A 646 -18.01 -3.46 -20.66
CA ALA A 646 -19.09 -4.35 -21.08
C ALA A 646 -19.97 -3.81 -22.23
N SER A 647 -20.06 -2.49 -22.38
CA SER A 647 -20.87 -1.86 -23.43
C SER A 647 -20.15 -1.65 -24.77
N ILE A 648 -18.84 -1.89 -24.83
CA ILE A 648 -17.98 -1.59 -25.98
C ILE A 648 -17.92 -2.82 -26.91
N ASP A 649 -18.48 -2.69 -28.11
CA ASP A 649 -18.49 -3.78 -29.09
C ASP A 649 -17.09 -4.02 -29.69
N LEU A 650 -16.80 -5.26 -30.10
CA LEU A 650 -15.51 -5.63 -30.72
C LEU A 650 -15.52 -5.46 -32.24
N GLY A 651 -16.09 -4.35 -32.73
CA GLY A 651 -16.12 -3.97 -34.15
C GLY A 651 -16.16 -2.45 -34.33
N SER A 652 -16.38 -1.98 -35.57
CA SER A 652 -16.36 -0.55 -35.91
C SER A 652 -17.25 0.34 -35.02
N ALA A 653 -18.46 -0.13 -34.67
CA ALA A 653 -19.37 0.60 -33.76
C ALA A 653 -18.79 0.80 -32.35
N GLY A 654 -17.92 -0.11 -31.91
CA GLY A 654 -17.23 -0.04 -30.63
C GLY A 654 -16.22 1.10 -30.53
N ILE A 655 -15.65 1.55 -31.65
CA ILE A 655 -14.66 2.64 -31.67
C ILE A 655 -15.24 3.93 -31.08
N LEU A 656 -16.47 4.28 -31.45
CA LEU A 656 -17.14 5.48 -30.95
C LEU A 656 -17.47 5.36 -29.45
N LYS A 657 -17.88 4.17 -29.00
CA LYS A 657 -18.15 3.89 -27.58
C LYS A 657 -16.86 3.94 -26.75
N LEU A 658 -15.76 3.39 -27.29
CA LEU A 658 -14.44 3.41 -26.69
C LEU A 658 -13.91 4.84 -26.54
N GLU A 659 -14.02 5.65 -27.59
CA GLU A 659 -13.65 7.07 -27.57
C GLU A 659 -14.45 7.86 -26.53
N LYS A 660 -15.77 7.64 -26.50
CA LYS A 660 -16.64 8.27 -25.50
C LYS A 660 -16.23 7.88 -24.09
N ALA A 661 -15.99 6.59 -23.82
CA ALA A 661 -15.58 6.10 -22.51
C ALA A 661 -14.25 6.73 -22.06
N LEU A 662 -13.29 6.90 -22.97
CA LEU A 662 -12.02 7.60 -22.70
C LEU A 662 -12.24 9.07 -22.34
N LYS A 663 -13.11 9.76 -23.09
CA LYS A 663 -13.44 11.17 -22.87
C LYS A 663 -14.11 11.39 -21.51
N ASP A 664 -15.04 10.51 -21.15
CA ASP A 664 -15.82 10.61 -19.93
C ASP A 664 -15.00 10.29 -18.67
N LYS A 665 -14.10 9.29 -18.75
CA LYS A 665 -13.41 8.75 -17.56
C LYS A 665 -12.01 9.30 -17.31
N PHE A 666 -11.33 9.78 -18.34
CA PHE A 666 -9.96 10.28 -18.23
C PHE A 666 -9.91 11.77 -18.52
N LYS A 667 -9.10 12.52 -17.77
CA LYS A 667 -8.86 13.94 -17.98
C LYS A 667 -7.40 14.16 -18.41
N PRO A 668 -7.11 14.94 -19.47
CA PRO A 668 -5.77 15.18 -19.99
C PRO A 668 -4.73 15.56 -18.93
N ASP A 669 -5.12 16.43 -18.01
CA ASP A 669 -4.19 17.06 -17.05
C ASP A 669 -4.05 16.27 -15.75
N ILE A 670 -4.72 15.12 -15.62
CA ILE A 670 -4.71 14.31 -14.41
C ILE A 670 -4.16 12.92 -14.76
N PRO A 671 -3.00 12.53 -14.19
CA PRO A 671 -2.47 11.20 -14.42
C PRO A 671 -3.48 10.12 -13.97
N PRO A 672 -3.64 9.03 -14.72
CA PRO A 672 -4.53 7.94 -14.31
C PRO A 672 -4.14 7.34 -12.96
N THR A 673 -5.12 6.90 -12.17
CA THR A 673 -4.89 6.05 -11.00
C THR A 673 -4.38 4.68 -11.42
N ALA A 674 -3.93 3.84 -10.48
CA ALA A 674 -3.52 2.46 -10.80
C ALA A 674 -4.62 1.66 -11.53
N ASP A 675 -5.87 1.78 -11.09
CA ASP A 675 -7.01 1.17 -11.77
C ASP A 675 -7.34 1.87 -13.09
N GLY A 676 -7.11 3.19 -13.17
CA GLY A 676 -7.16 3.95 -14.42
C GLY A 676 -6.18 3.41 -15.46
N TRP A 677 -4.93 3.11 -15.07
CA TRP A 677 -3.94 2.48 -15.94
C TRP A 677 -4.34 1.08 -16.39
N LYS A 678 -4.88 0.25 -15.47
CA LYS A 678 -5.43 -1.07 -15.84
C LYS A 678 -6.56 -0.94 -16.87
N LEU A 679 -7.47 0.02 -16.66
CA LEU A 679 -8.58 0.27 -17.58
C LEU A 679 -8.11 0.80 -18.94
N LEU A 680 -7.15 1.73 -18.98
CA LEU A 680 -6.53 2.18 -20.24
C LEU A 680 -5.88 1.02 -20.99
N ARG A 681 -5.22 0.11 -20.29
CA ARG A 681 -4.64 -1.08 -20.89
C ARG A 681 -5.72 -2.00 -21.47
N CYS A 682 -6.84 -2.20 -20.77
CA CYS A 682 -8.00 -2.93 -21.30
C CYS A 682 -8.54 -2.28 -22.58
N TYR A 683 -8.72 -0.96 -22.59
CA TYR A 683 -9.11 -0.19 -23.78
C TYR A 683 -8.12 -0.34 -24.94
N GLY A 684 -6.81 -0.38 -24.65
CA GLY A 684 -5.75 -0.70 -25.61
C GLY A 684 -5.93 -2.07 -26.27
N HIS A 685 -6.21 -3.10 -25.48
CA HIS A 685 -6.46 -4.45 -26.00
C HIS A 685 -7.79 -4.57 -26.74
N ILE A 686 -8.83 -3.82 -26.37
CA ILE A 686 -10.08 -3.73 -27.17
C ILE A 686 -9.78 -3.17 -28.56
N LEU A 687 -9.00 -2.09 -28.66
CA LEU A 687 -8.62 -1.53 -29.96
C LEU A 687 -7.78 -2.52 -30.78
N ALA A 688 -6.88 -3.26 -30.13
CA ALA A 688 -6.10 -4.33 -30.76
C ALA A 688 -7.00 -5.44 -31.32
N GLU A 689 -8.01 -5.88 -30.57
CA GLU A 689 -8.98 -6.90 -30.99
C GLU A 689 -9.82 -6.43 -32.19
N ILE A 690 -10.29 -5.17 -32.16
CA ILE A 690 -11.01 -4.57 -33.31
C ILE A 690 -10.10 -4.57 -34.54
N ALA A 691 -8.83 -4.17 -34.39
CA ALA A 691 -7.89 -4.15 -35.50
C ALA A 691 -7.57 -5.56 -36.03
N ALA A 692 -7.47 -6.55 -35.15
CA ALA A 692 -7.28 -7.95 -35.54
C ALA A 692 -8.47 -8.47 -36.36
N ARG A 693 -9.71 -8.14 -35.96
CA ARG A 693 -10.93 -8.58 -36.67
C ARG A 693 -11.16 -7.86 -37.98
N ASP A 694 -11.14 -6.52 -37.96
CA ASP A 694 -11.54 -5.71 -39.10
C ASP A 694 -10.43 -5.58 -40.15
N PHE A 695 -9.18 -5.62 -39.71
CA PHE A 695 -8.01 -5.36 -40.55
C PHE A 695 -7.02 -6.54 -40.62
N GLN A 696 -7.29 -7.67 -39.96
CA GLN A 696 -6.36 -8.81 -39.90
C GLN A 696 -4.99 -8.42 -39.35
N ALA A 697 -4.97 -7.47 -38.40
CA ALA A 697 -3.75 -7.03 -37.75
C ALA A 697 -3.10 -8.19 -36.97
N VAL A 698 -1.78 -8.32 -37.06
CA VAL A 698 -1.00 -9.32 -36.30
C VAL A 698 0.07 -8.64 -35.47
N TRP A 699 0.25 -9.05 -34.21
CA TRP A 699 1.35 -8.56 -33.36
C TRP A 699 2.70 -8.70 -34.07
N TYR A 700 3.51 -7.63 -34.01
CA TYR A 700 4.75 -7.52 -34.78
C TYR A 700 5.99 -7.27 -33.91
N ASN A 701 5.99 -6.20 -33.11
CA ASN A 701 7.02 -5.93 -32.12
C ASN A 701 6.35 -5.60 -30.78
N THR A 702 6.63 -6.40 -29.76
CA THR A 702 6.09 -6.32 -28.40
C THR A 702 7.22 -6.30 -27.36
N ASP A 703 8.40 -5.84 -27.79
CA ASP A 703 9.53 -5.59 -26.92
C ASP A 703 9.31 -4.26 -26.17
N GLY A 704 9.75 -4.24 -24.91
CA GLY A 704 9.59 -3.10 -24.03
C GLY A 704 8.15 -2.85 -23.56
N ASN A 705 7.83 -1.57 -23.35
CA ASN A 705 6.60 -1.15 -22.68
C ASN A 705 5.36 -1.38 -23.54
N ASP A 706 4.25 -1.68 -22.89
CA ASP A 706 2.98 -1.99 -23.56
C ASP A 706 2.51 -0.89 -24.53
N GLY A 707 2.75 0.38 -24.19
CA GLY A 707 2.47 1.54 -25.04
C GLY A 707 3.25 1.60 -26.36
N VAL A 708 4.36 0.86 -26.49
CA VAL A 708 5.16 0.78 -27.72
C VAL A 708 4.92 -0.50 -28.52
N TRP A 709 3.98 -1.36 -28.08
CA TRP A 709 3.65 -2.58 -28.82
C TRP A 709 2.96 -2.25 -30.13
N SER A 710 3.39 -2.94 -31.19
CA SER A 710 2.94 -2.73 -32.55
C SER A 710 2.28 -3.97 -33.16
N MET A 711 1.32 -3.72 -34.04
CA MET A 711 0.73 -4.72 -34.92
C MET A 711 0.97 -4.31 -36.38
N ARG A 712 1.14 -5.30 -37.25
CA ARG A 712 1.29 -5.12 -38.69
C ARG A 712 -0.01 -5.49 -39.41
N LEU A 713 -0.46 -4.61 -40.30
CA LEU A 713 -1.60 -4.82 -41.18
C LEU A 713 -1.15 -5.54 -42.47
N PRO A 714 -2.06 -6.22 -43.20
CA PRO A 714 -1.72 -6.96 -44.42
C PRO A 714 -1.02 -6.11 -45.50
N TRP A 715 -1.35 -4.82 -45.60
CA TRP A 715 -0.73 -3.88 -46.54
C TRP A 715 0.54 -3.20 -46.02
N GLY A 716 1.10 -3.67 -44.90
CA GLY A 716 2.40 -3.22 -44.38
C GLY A 716 2.37 -2.01 -43.46
N THR A 717 1.21 -1.38 -43.23
CA THR A 717 1.06 -0.34 -42.21
C THR A 717 1.21 -0.93 -40.81
N PHE A 718 1.85 -0.18 -39.91
CA PHE A 718 2.01 -0.54 -38.50
C PHE A 718 1.13 0.34 -37.63
N ILE A 719 0.52 -0.26 -36.61
CA ILE A 719 -0.34 0.43 -35.65
C ILE A 719 0.13 0.13 -34.22
N PHE A 720 -0.10 1.08 -33.31
CA PHE A 720 0.27 0.96 -31.89
C PHE A 720 -0.99 1.09 -31.04
N PRO A 721 -1.78 0.00 -30.86
CA PRO A 721 -3.12 0.10 -30.29
C PRO A 721 -3.12 0.69 -28.86
N LEU A 722 -2.24 0.22 -27.97
CA LEU A 722 -2.15 0.72 -26.60
C LEU A 722 -1.65 2.17 -26.57
N GLY A 723 -0.56 2.46 -27.30
CA GLY A 723 -0.03 3.82 -27.42
C GLY A 723 -1.05 4.81 -28.00
N LYS A 724 -1.91 4.37 -28.94
CA LYS A 724 -2.97 5.21 -29.49
C LYS A 724 -4.04 5.53 -28.46
N ILE A 725 -4.45 4.55 -27.65
CA ILE A 725 -5.39 4.79 -26.54
C ILE A 725 -4.80 5.77 -25.52
N TYR A 726 -3.53 5.62 -25.16
CA TYR A 726 -2.85 6.54 -24.23
C TYR A 726 -2.81 7.97 -24.80
N LYS A 727 -2.48 8.12 -26.08
CA LYS A 727 -2.52 9.43 -26.77
C LYS A 727 -3.93 10.01 -26.85
N THR A 728 -4.95 9.22 -27.14
CA THR A 728 -6.34 9.70 -27.13
C THR A 728 -6.77 10.15 -25.73
N ALA A 729 -6.41 9.42 -24.68
CA ALA A 729 -6.72 9.79 -23.30
C ALA A 729 -6.07 11.13 -22.92
N ALA A 730 -4.79 11.30 -23.26
CA ALA A 730 -4.00 12.50 -22.95
C ALA A 730 -4.35 13.71 -23.84
N ASN A 731 -4.43 13.52 -25.16
CA ASN A 731 -4.50 14.62 -26.13
C ASN A 731 -5.90 14.83 -26.72
N ARG A 732 -6.89 14.01 -26.34
CA ARG A 732 -8.25 14.01 -26.90
C ARG A 732 -8.32 13.78 -28.42
N GLU A 733 -7.34 13.06 -28.97
CA GLU A 733 -7.34 12.67 -30.39
C GLU A 733 -8.55 11.78 -30.73
N SER A 734 -9.20 12.03 -31.87
CA SER A 734 -10.32 11.24 -32.38
C SER A 734 -9.89 9.82 -32.76
N LEU A 735 -10.51 8.80 -32.16
CA LEU A 735 -10.30 7.40 -32.54
C LEU A 735 -11.13 7.06 -33.79
N GLY A 736 -12.29 7.69 -33.96
CA GLY A 736 -13.09 7.55 -35.18
C GLY A 736 -12.31 7.95 -36.43
N ASP A 737 -11.65 9.11 -36.41
CA ASP A 737 -10.85 9.59 -37.54
C ASP A 737 -9.65 8.68 -37.82
N TYR A 738 -9.00 8.20 -36.76
CA TYR A 738 -7.92 7.23 -36.86
C TYR A 738 -8.39 5.92 -37.52
N TYR A 739 -9.53 5.36 -37.09
CA TYR A 739 -10.10 4.15 -37.68
C TYR A 739 -10.49 4.36 -39.16
N ASN A 740 -11.13 5.49 -39.48
CA ASN A 740 -11.50 5.84 -40.85
C ASN A 740 -10.27 5.97 -41.77
N SER A 741 -9.15 6.49 -41.25
CA SER A 741 -7.88 6.52 -41.98
C SER A 741 -7.37 5.12 -42.31
N LEU A 742 -7.44 4.18 -41.36
CA LEU A 742 -7.05 2.78 -41.60
C LEU A 742 -7.97 2.10 -42.61
N LEU A 743 -9.27 2.40 -42.58
CA LEU A 743 -10.22 1.89 -43.57
C LEU A 743 -9.94 2.42 -44.98
N ALA A 744 -9.61 3.72 -45.09
CA ALA A 744 -9.19 4.30 -46.37
C ALA A 744 -7.89 3.68 -46.89
N ASP A 745 -6.91 3.41 -46.03
CA ASP A 745 -5.69 2.69 -46.38
C ASP A 745 -5.98 1.28 -46.91
N LYS A 746 -6.88 0.54 -46.24
CA LYS A 746 -7.31 -0.80 -46.68
C LYS A 746 -7.93 -0.75 -48.09
N LEU A 747 -8.80 0.21 -48.36
CA LEU A 747 -9.44 0.38 -49.67
C LEU A 747 -8.42 0.76 -50.76
N ARG A 748 -7.46 1.64 -50.43
CA ARG A 748 -6.36 1.99 -51.35
C ARG A 748 -5.50 0.77 -51.68
N ALA A 749 -5.12 -0.02 -50.69
CA ALA A 749 -4.32 -1.23 -50.89
C ALA A 749 -5.07 -2.29 -51.73
N ALA A 750 -6.38 -2.43 -51.53
CA ALA A 750 -7.21 -3.34 -52.33
C ALA A 750 -7.32 -2.90 -53.80
N ASN A 751 -7.43 -1.59 -54.06
CA ASN A 751 -7.53 -1.06 -55.42
C ASN A 751 -6.17 -0.97 -56.15
N GLY A 752 -5.07 -0.79 -55.40
CA GLY A 752 -3.71 -0.67 -55.94
C GLY A 752 -3.00 -2.00 -56.21
N GLY A 753 -3.56 -3.13 -55.77
CA GLY A 753 -3.00 -4.48 -56.01
C GLY A 753 -3.25 -5.06 -57.41
N LEU A 754 -3.76 -4.25 -58.36
CA LEU A 754 -4.04 -4.63 -59.76
C LEU A 754 -3.09 -3.98 -60.77
N SER A 755 -2.01 -3.32 -60.33
CA SER A 755 -0.97 -2.77 -61.21
C SER A 755 0.35 -3.54 -61.12
#